data_AF-A0A6J3C4M9-F1
#
_entry.id   AF-A0A6J3C4M9-F1
#
_cell.length_a   1.000
_cell.length_b   1.000
_cell.length_c   1.000
_cell.angle_alpha   90.00
_cell.angle_beta   90.00
_cell.angle_gamma   90.00
#
_symmetry.space_group_name_H-M   'P 1'
#
loop_
_entity.id
_entity.type
_entity.pdbx_description
1 polymer ?
#
loop_
_entity_poly.entity_id
_entity_poly.type
_entity_poly.pdbx_seq_one_letter_code
_entity_poly.pdbx_strand_id
1 'polypeptide(L)'
;MSPPTTTTTLPTPSMATAFTTRVMSENMPTMVPAMCADATSTSSPLGKLRSAMRNKSYTQMNIFFDAFLIFYSDEHLSEEPSPEERRLEYFSGWDGAGTAAVLSDGGAAVWVSSGDLRRARATLSCAWEVLDGDDVNQPTIPEWIAERLGRSGRIGADARLTSVKEWQALSTDLQQVGLQLIHTPTMLDQLWNEELDPARRRPDFSKIVAVLHNTDYTGVTWRDKVSTVRNELRAIGADAMVVTSLDEVAWLLNIRGKDLPYAPLLKAFVIVSTRDVRVYAPPGKLSMPVREALAVYNCFNNNCTRVNDYNNIYSDLRRASENKILIPAAGTFQRGASAAIAQSVPQAKRVFLLSPIIYLKAQKNEAESNGMTKAHLRDAVAMCTLLSYLEGRRGTSQSEMSISKTVEVTRETQAGFVGLSMKTRVAFGPNGADPYYVPTILTNRRVFPNSTLIIRSGGQYDEGTTVVTRTLHYGKPSRDESKAYTTVLRSLAALSTLQPPASLPAAHADPAARAPLWAHRQDYPHPTGHGVGAALNRHEDPVVIDYRQDVILHPFREGYYITVEPGWYEGMKFGVQLGNVLEVISKPSGYIGFREATLIPFEPKLIDKNMLTDYEINWLNAYNDRIRKVVGPELKAQGLTDVYYWMSNKTVPMQLPSKFKKMNTNSATTNSCKQIFTTVIVIIFANCFI
;
A
#
# COMPACT_ATOMS: atom_id res chain seq x y z
N MET A 1 54.77 -32.84 27.16
CA MET A 1 56.20 -32.63 26.81
C MET A 1 56.39 -31.14 26.57
N SER A 2 57.16 -30.49 27.44
CA SER A 2 57.70 -29.13 27.22
C SER A 2 59.07 -29.23 26.49
N PRO A 3 59.81 -28.14 26.24
CA PRO A 3 60.06 -27.43 24.96
C PRO A 3 61.54 -27.63 24.47
N PRO A 4 62.11 -26.84 23.52
CA PRO A 4 62.69 -25.49 23.81
C PRO A 4 62.57 -24.46 22.65
N THR A 5 62.39 -23.13 22.87
CA THR A 5 63.35 -22.03 23.12
C THR A 5 64.50 -21.83 22.12
N THR A 6 64.55 -20.67 21.42
CA THR A 6 65.76 -19.81 21.28
C THR A 6 65.44 -18.42 20.71
N THR A 7 66.23 -17.43 21.15
CA THR A 7 66.06 -15.97 21.06
C THR A 7 67.34 -15.33 20.47
N THR A 8 67.27 -14.30 19.62
CA THR A 8 68.36 -13.29 19.34
C THR A 8 67.77 -12.13 18.48
N THR A 9 67.39 -10.94 19.00
CA THR A 9 68.12 -9.63 19.17
C THR A 9 68.87 -9.13 17.91
N LEU A 10 68.79 -7.90 17.35
CA LEU A 10 68.62 -6.46 17.73
C LEU A 10 68.47 -5.61 16.39
N PRO A 11 68.43 -4.24 16.31
CA PRO A 11 68.09 -3.14 17.22
C PRO A 11 67.10 -2.07 16.65
N THR A 12 66.67 -1.15 17.51
CA THR A 12 65.86 0.08 17.27
C THR A 12 66.68 1.29 16.79
N PRO A 13 66.02 2.35 16.25
CA PRO A 13 66.48 3.72 16.40
C PRO A 13 65.49 4.57 17.23
N SER A 14 66.06 5.41 18.09
CA SER A 14 65.41 6.38 18.96
C SER A 14 65.04 7.68 18.24
N MET A 15 63.94 8.31 18.65
CA MET A 15 63.94 9.76 18.89
C MET A 15 63.04 10.08 20.08
N ALA A 16 63.64 10.73 21.08
CA ALA A 16 62.95 11.33 22.21
C ALA A 16 62.97 12.84 22.01
N THR A 17 61.83 13.50 22.18
CA THR A 17 61.78 14.90 22.63
C THR A 17 60.53 15.16 23.46
N ALA A 18 60.81 15.67 24.66
CA ALA A 18 59.96 16.21 25.70
C ALA A 18 58.62 16.84 25.27
N PHE A 19 57.56 16.54 26.02
CA PHE A 19 56.40 17.42 26.15
C PHE A 19 56.30 17.92 27.59
N THR A 20 56.75 19.16 27.77
CA THR A 20 56.48 20.02 28.92
C THR A 20 55.00 20.40 28.98
N THR A 21 54.45 20.27 30.18
CA THR A 21 53.18 20.82 30.66
C THR A 21 52.99 22.29 30.30
N ARG A 22 51.89 22.62 29.62
CA ARG A 22 51.28 23.96 29.70
C ARG A 22 49.77 23.82 29.82
N VAL A 23 49.30 24.09 31.04
CA VAL A 23 47.89 24.33 31.35
C VAL A 23 47.47 25.58 30.59
N MET A 24 46.51 25.44 29.67
CA MET A 24 45.62 26.54 29.28
C MET A 24 44.19 26.05 29.43
N SER A 25 43.51 26.57 30.44
CA SER A 25 42.06 26.47 30.57
C SER A 25 41.43 27.34 29.49
N GLU A 26 40.91 26.73 28.44
CA GLU A 26 39.85 27.35 27.65
C GLU A 26 38.55 26.66 28.05
N ASN A 27 37.80 27.34 28.92
CA ASN A 27 36.39 27.09 29.12
C ASN A 27 35.68 27.34 27.79
N MET A 28 35.53 26.31 26.96
CA MET A 28 34.51 26.33 25.93
C MET A 28 33.16 26.29 26.64
N PRO A 29 32.29 27.29 26.50
CA PRO A 29 30.93 27.16 26.98
C PRO A 29 30.31 26.00 26.21
N THR A 30 29.87 24.97 26.92
CA THR A 30 28.88 24.03 26.42
C THR A 30 27.68 24.86 25.98
N MET A 31 27.65 25.23 24.70
CA MET A 31 26.45 25.77 24.08
C MET A 31 25.44 24.63 24.13
N VAL A 32 24.59 24.66 25.17
CA VAL A 32 23.31 23.96 25.15
C VAL A 32 22.66 24.39 23.83
N PRO A 33 22.36 23.47 22.90
CA PRO A 33 21.70 23.85 21.66
C PRO A 33 20.46 24.66 22.02
N ALA A 34 20.26 25.80 21.35
CA ALA A 34 19.13 26.67 21.62
C ALA A 34 17.86 25.83 21.63
N MET A 35 17.19 25.75 22.79
CA MET A 35 15.97 24.95 22.91
C MET A 35 14.97 25.43 21.87
N CYS A 36 14.51 24.51 21.03
CA CYS A 36 13.56 24.76 19.96
C CYS A 36 12.31 25.47 20.53
N ALA A 37 11.93 26.63 19.97
CA ALA A 37 10.80 27.41 20.49
C ALA A 37 9.50 26.57 20.53
N ASP A 38 9.28 25.74 19.50
CA ASP A 38 8.15 24.81 19.42
C ASP A 38 8.16 23.77 20.55
N ALA A 39 9.35 23.32 20.98
CA ALA A 39 9.48 22.33 22.05
C ALA A 39 9.08 22.90 23.41
N THR A 40 9.16 24.23 23.59
CA THR A 40 8.82 24.94 24.83
C THR A 40 7.46 25.63 24.81
N SER A 41 6.80 25.69 23.65
CA SER A 41 5.54 26.39 23.49
C SER A 41 4.39 25.67 24.20
N THR A 42 3.82 26.30 25.23
CA THR A 42 2.68 25.77 25.98
C THR A 42 1.36 25.85 25.22
N SER A 43 1.27 26.72 24.21
CA SER A 43 0.08 26.89 23.36
C SER A 43 0.07 25.97 22.13
N SER A 44 1.20 25.31 21.83
CA SER A 44 1.28 24.30 20.78
C SER A 44 0.47 23.04 21.14
N PRO A 45 0.05 22.22 20.16
CA PRO A 45 -0.65 20.95 20.45
C PRO A 45 0.18 20.04 21.37
N LEU A 46 1.50 19.99 21.13
CA LEU A 46 2.46 19.27 21.97
C LEU A 46 2.50 19.79 23.42
N GLY A 47 2.54 21.11 23.61
CA GLY A 47 2.52 21.74 24.94
C GLY A 47 1.21 21.53 25.69
N LYS A 48 0.08 21.58 24.99
CA LYS A 48 -1.24 21.26 25.55
C LYS A 48 -1.31 19.81 26.02
N LEU A 49 -0.78 18.86 25.25
CA LEU A 49 -0.72 17.45 25.65
C LEU A 49 0.09 17.25 26.93
N ARG A 50 1.29 17.84 27.03
CA ARG A 50 2.12 17.76 28.25
C ARG A 50 1.41 18.31 29.49
N SER A 51 0.71 19.44 29.32
CA SER A 51 -0.08 20.04 30.38
C SER A 51 -1.24 19.14 30.81
N ALA A 52 -1.90 18.50 29.84
CA ALA A 52 -3.01 17.60 30.08
C ALA A 52 -2.59 16.31 30.82
N MET A 53 -1.39 15.79 30.56
CA MET A 53 -0.84 14.60 31.24
C MET A 53 -0.68 14.79 32.76
N ARG A 54 -0.57 16.05 33.22
CA ARG A 54 -0.46 16.44 34.63
C ARG A 54 -1.75 17.06 35.19
N ASN A 55 -2.83 17.06 34.41
CA ASN A 55 -4.08 17.73 34.76
C ASN A 55 -5.21 16.73 35.01
N LYS A 56 -5.75 16.78 36.24
CA LYS A 56 -6.83 15.91 36.71
C LYS A 56 -8.12 15.97 35.88
N SER A 57 -8.35 17.08 35.16
CA SER A 57 -9.52 17.21 34.29
C SER A 57 -9.49 16.28 33.08
N TYR A 58 -8.29 15.91 32.60
CA TYR A 58 -8.12 15.04 31.42
C TYR A 58 -7.74 13.61 31.81
N THR A 59 -7.16 13.42 32.99
CA THR A 59 -6.75 12.10 33.47
C THR A 59 -7.88 11.41 34.25
N GLN A 60 -8.30 10.23 33.81
CA GLN A 60 -9.26 9.43 34.58
C GLN A 60 -8.61 8.94 35.89
N MET A 61 -9.39 8.88 36.97
CA MET A 61 -8.99 8.30 38.27
C MET A 61 -7.77 8.96 38.96
N ASN A 62 -7.49 10.25 38.70
CA ASN A 62 -6.33 10.98 39.25
C ASN A 62 -4.95 10.37 38.87
N ILE A 63 -4.86 9.72 37.71
CA ILE A 63 -3.64 9.08 37.23
C ILE A 63 -2.85 10.05 36.33
N PHE A 64 -1.74 10.61 36.81
CA PHE A 64 -0.83 11.39 35.97
C PHE A 64 0.01 10.47 35.07
N PHE A 65 0.30 10.95 33.86
CA PHE A 65 1.13 10.23 32.89
C PHE A 65 2.50 10.87 32.76
N ASP A 66 3.54 10.04 32.74
CA ASP A 66 4.92 10.46 32.54
C ASP A 66 5.28 10.50 31.05
N ALA A 67 4.67 9.61 30.26
CA ALA A 67 4.67 9.67 28.81
C ALA A 67 3.27 9.37 28.23
N PHE A 68 3.03 9.82 27.00
CA PHE A 68 1.81 9.52 26.25
C PHE A 68 2.16 9.07 24.83
N LEU A 69 1.52 8.00 24.37
CA LEU A 69 1.69 7.47 23.03
C LEU A 69 0.56 7.92 22.11
N ILE A 70 0.93 8.33 20.90
CA ILE A 70 0.01 8.77 19.86
C ILE A 70 0.17 7.83 18.67
N PHE A 71 -0.86 7.02 18.43
CA PHE A 71 -0.91 6.14 17.27
C PHE A 71 -1.46 6.88 16.05
N TYR A 72 -1.02 6.47 14.86
CA TYR A 72 -1.53 7.00 13.60
C TYR A 72 -2.99 6.60 13.31
N SER A 73 -3.38 5.37 13.63
CA SER A 73 -4.62 4.73 13.18
C SER A 73 -5.92 5.24 13.85
N ASP A 74 -7.05 4.87 13.25
CA ASP A 74 -8.39 5.00 13.82
C ASP A 74 -8.84 3.73 14.59
N GLU A 75 -10.10 3.70 15.05
CA GLU A 75 -10.68 2.57 15.81
C GLU A 75 -10.84 1.28 14.99
N HIS A 76 -10.70 1.36 13.67
CA HIS A 76 -10.81 0.25 12.72
C HIS A 76 -9.47 -0.16 12.12
N LEU A 77 -8.38 0.50 12.55
CA LEU A 77 -7.03 0.33 12.04
C LEU A 77 -6.94 0.52 10.52
N SER A 78 -7.70 1.48 9.99
CA SER A 78 -7.73 1.83 8.57
C SER A 78 -6.34 2.20 8.05
N GLU A 79 -6.04 1.83 6.79
CA GLU A 79 -4.78 2.16 6.12
C GLU A 79 -4.53 3.67 6.12
N GLU A 80 -5.56 4.45 5.78
CA GLU A 80 -5.51 5.90 5.76
C GLU A 80 -6.70 6.46 6.56
N PRO A 81 -6.48 6.87 7.82
CA PRO A 81 -7.49 7.51 8.64
C PRO A 81 -8.04 8.79 8.00
N SER A 82 -9.32 9.06 8.25
CA SER A 82 -9.95 10.31 7.82
C SER A 82 -9.32 11.52 8.53
N PRO A 83 -9.32 12.71 7.90
CA PRO A 83 -8.65 13.89 8.46
C PRO A 83 -8.99 14.19 9.92
N GLU A 84 -10.23 13.98 10.33
CA GLU A 84 -10.71 14.16 11.69
C GLU A 84 -10.22 13.10 12.70
N GLU A 85 -9.56 12.05 12.25
CA GLU A 85 -8.98 11.00 13.09
C GLU A 85 -7.44 11.03 13.16
N ARG A 86 -6.79 11.93 12.40
CA ARG A 86 -5.32 12.06 12.29
C ARG A 86 -4.68 12.77 13.47
N ARG A 87 -4.81 12.16 14.64
CA ARG A 87 -4.28 12.67 15.92
C ARG A 87 -2.76 12.88 15.84
N LEU A 88 -2.03 11.93 15.25
CA LEU A 88 -0.58 12.05 15.06
C LEU A 88 -0.21 13.31 14.25
N GLU A 89 -0.94 13.59 13.17
CA GLU A 89 -0.75 14.78 12.35
C GLU A 89 -1.04 16.06 13.14
N TYR A 90 -2.14 16.10 13.90
CA TYR A 90 -2.47 17.26 14.74
C TYR A 90 -1.40 17.57 15.79
N PHE A 91 -0.87 16.56 16.48
CA PHE A 91 0.10 16.77 17.55
C PHE A 91 1.53 17.00 17.06
N SER A 92 1.93 16.37 15.95
CA SER A 92 3.31 16.39 15.48
C SER A 92 3.55 17.17 14.18
N GLY A 93 2.52 17.28 13.33
CA GLY A 93 2.64 17.72 11.93
C GLY A 93 2.95 16.58 10.95
N TRP A 94 3.12 15.33 11.43
CA TRP A 94 3.36 14.16 10.58
C TRP A 94 2.06 13.54 10.06
N ASP A 95 1.84 13.63 8.75
CA ASP A 95 0.66 13.10 8.05
C ASP A 95 0.81 11.62 7.61
N GLY A 96 1.95 10.99 7.92
CA GLY A 96 2.25 9.60 7.58
C GLY A 96 2.01 8.61 8.72
N ALA A 97 2.13 7.33 8.40
CA ALA A 97 2.07 6.27 9.39
C ALA A 97 3.25 6.34 10.39
N GLY A 98 3.00 5.91 11.62
CA GLY A 98 4.00 5.90 12.68
C GLY A 98 3.38 5.88 14.07
N THR A 99 4.24 5.88 15.08
CA THR A 99 3.85 6.05 16.48
C THR A 99 4.72 7.11 17.12
N ALA A 100 4.10 8.05 17.83
CA ALA A 100 4.81 9.06 18.59
C ALA A 100 4.79 8.77 20.09
N ALA A 101 5.87 9.12 20.78
CA ALA A 101 5.93 9.18 22.23
C ALA A 101 6.22 10.60 22.68
N VAL A 102 5.47 11.09 23.66
CA VAL A 102 5.63 12.43 24.25
C VAL A 102 5.87 12.29 25.74
N LEU A 103 6.97 12.88 26.25
CA LEU A 103 7.27 12.93 27.68
C LEU A 103 6.68 14.19 28.33
N SER A 104 6.25 14.05 29.58
CA SER A 104 5.62 15.13 30.34
C SER A 104 6.57 16.27 30.71
N ASP A 105 7.86 15.98 30.82
CA ASP A 105 8.93 16.87 31.32
C ASP A 105 9.81 17.48 30.22
N GLY A 106 9.68 17.02 28.97
CA GLY A 106 10.37 17.63 27.83
C GLY A 106 11.09 16.61 26.96
N GLY A 107 10.33 15.96 26.07
CA GLY A 107 10.86 15.09 25.01
C GLY A 107 9.71 14.68 24.10
N ALA A 108 10.00 14.47 22.81
CA ALA A 108 9.04 13.92 21.87
C ALA A 108 9.78 13.21 20.73
N ALA A 109 9.32 12.02 20.36
CA ALA A 109 9.90 11.23 19.28
C ALA A 109 8.80 10.60 18.42
N VAL A 110 9.07 10.40 17.13
CA VAL A 110 8.22 9.67 16.20
C VAL A 110 9.03 8.54 15.56
N TRP A 111 8.50 7.32 15.62
CA TRP A 111 9.00 6.17 14.89
C TRP A 111 8.22 6.03 13.60
N VAL A 112 8.93 6.05 12.47
CA VAL A 112 8.38 5.92 11.12
C VAL A 112 9.11 4.79 10.38
N SER A 113 8.50 4.24 9.34
CA SER A 113 9.18 3.25 8.49
C SER A 113 10.42 3.84 7.81
N SER A 114 11.41 3.02 7.46
CA SER A 114 12.63 3.50 6.80
C SER A 114 12.35 4.27 5.51
N GLY A 115 11.29 3.87 4.78
CA GLY A 115 10.85 4.53 3.55
C GLY A 115 10.36 5.98 3.75
N ASP A 116 9.85 6.28 4.95
CA ASP A 116 9.33 7.59 5.31
C ASP A 116 10.34 8.47 6.05
N LEU A 117 11.48 7.93 6.49
CA LEU A 117 12.44 8.61 7.36
C LEU A 117 12.88 9.99 6.84
N ARG A 118 13.21 10.08 5.54
CA ARG A 118 13.61 11.35 4.91
C ARG A 118 12.46 12.35 4.85
N ARG A 119 11.22 11.89 4.62
CA ARG A 119 10.03 12.75 4.56
C ARG A 119 9.70 13.26 5.96
N ALA A 120 9.73 12.39 6.97
CA ALA A 120 9.50 12.75 8.36
C ALA A 120 10.52 13.78 8.86
N ARG A 121 11.82 13.60 8.58
CA ARG A 121 12.87 14.58 8.93
C ARG A 121 12.73 15.92 8.23
N ALA A 122 12.11 15.96 7.05
CA ALA A 122 11.87 17.20 6.32
C ALA A 122 10.57 17.92 6.76
N THR A 123 9.61 17.19 7.33
CA THR A 123 8.30 17.71 7.74
C THR A 123 8.27 18.12 9.21
N LEU A 124 8.83 17.31 10.10
CA LEU A 124 8.76 17.50 11.55
C LEU A 124 9.69 18.62 12.02
N SER A 125 9.22 19.41 13.00
CA SER A 125 10.03 20.48 13.58
C SER A 125 11.12 19.95 14.52
N CYS A 126 12.03 20.83 14.95
CA CYS A 126 13.09 20.49 15.91
C CYS A 126 12.60 19.99 17.28
N ALA A 127 11.30 20.06 17.56
CA ALA A 127 10.71 19.51 18.79
C ALA A 127 10.62 17.98 18.78
N TRP A 128 10.77 17.34 17.62
CA TRP A 128 10.58 15.91 17.43
C TRP A 128 11.88 15.22 17.00
N GLU A 129 12.24 14.17 17.72
CA GLU A 129 13.25 13.20 17.29
C GLU A 129 12.61 12.22 16.29
N VAL A 130 13.24 12.01 15.13
CA VAL A 130 12.72 11.12 14.08
C VAL A 130 13.56 9.85 14.03
N LEU A 131 12.95 8.75 14.43
CA LEU A 131 13.58 7.43 14.55
C LEU A 131 13.05 6.49 13.46
N ASP A 132 13.94 5.62 12.99
CA ASP A 132 13.62 4.55 12.05
C ASP A 132 13.07 3.35 12.84
N GLY A 133 11.79 3.06 12.66
CA GLY A 133 11.11 1.96 13.35
C GLY A 133 11.50 0.57 12.87
N ASP A 134 12.17 0.48 11.71
CA ASP A 134 12.60 -0.80 11.12
C ASP A 134 14.09 -1.10 11.40
N ASP A 135 14.83 -0.14 11.99
CA ASP A 135 16.26 -0.26 12.31
C ASP A 135 16.47 -0.80 13.73
N VAL A 136 16.96 -2.04 13.83
CA VAL A 136 17.26 -2.72 15.10
C VAL A 136 18.35 -2.04 15.94
N ASN A 137 19.13 -1.12 15.35
CA ASN A 137 20.16 -0.38 16.08
C ASN A 137 19.64 0.92 16.71
N GLN A 138 18.40 1.32 16.41
CA GLN A 138 17.76 2.47 17.02
C GLN A 138 16.90 2.05 18.21
N PRO A 139 16.77 2.93 19.23
CA PRO A 139 16.03 2.59 20.43
C PRO A 139 14.56 2.34 20.09
N THR A 140 14.02 1.27 20.66
CA THR A 140 12.58 1.01 20.64
C THR A 140 11.82 2.05 21.47
N ILE A 141 10.50 2.15 21.29
CA ILE A 141 9.64 3.05 22.10
C ILE A 141 9.85 2.83 23.61
N PRO A 142 9.82 1.58 24.14
CA PRO A 142 10.07 1.34 25.56
C PRO A 142 11.47 1.77 26.03
N GLU A 143 12.52 1.47 25.26
CA GLU A 143 13.91 1.83 25.61
C GLU A 143 14.08 3.35 25.64
N TRP A 144 13.62 4.05 24.60
CA TRP A 144 13.72 5.51 24.51
C TRP A 144 13.02 6.22 25.68
N ILE A 145 11.88 5.70 26.12
CA ILE A 145 11.15 6.24 27.28
C ILE A 145 11.92 5.92 28.58
N ALA A 146 12.37 4.68 28.75
CA ALA A 146 13.05 4.24 29.97
C ALA A 146 14.41 4.94 30.19
N GLU A 147 15.14 5.25 29.12
CA GLU A 147 16.39 6.03 29.17
C GLU A 147 16.17 7.43 29.76
N ARG A 148 14.98 8.01 29.60
CA ARG A 148 14.66 9.39 30.00
C ARG A 148 13.90 9.46 31.33
N LEU A 149 12.96 8.55 31.56
CA LEU A 149 12.13 8.51 32.78
C LEU A 149 12.68 7.59 33.89
N GLY A 150 13.63 6.71 33.57
CA GLY A 150 14.04 5.61 34.43
C GLY A 150 13.06 4.43 34.40
N ARG A 151 13.12 3.58 35.44
CA ARG A 151 12.41 2.28 35.49
C ARG A 151 11.06 2.31 36.20
N SER A 152 10.45 3.49 36.31
CA SER A 152 9.12 3.65 36.91
C SER A 152 8.39 4.79 36.24
N GLY A 153 7.22 4.53 35.66
CA GLY A 153 6.44 5.56 35.00
C GLY A 153 5.16 4.99 34.40
N ARG A 154 4.16 5.87 34.25
CA ARG A 154 2.85 5.56 33.69
C ARG A 154 2.74 6.14 32.29
N ILE A 155 2.46 5.26 31.34
CA ILE A 155 2.42 5.56 29.92
C ILE A 155 0.95 5.53 29.47
N GLY A 156 0.40 6.68 29.11
CA GLY A 156 -0.97 6.77 28.61
C GLY A 156 -1.03 6.42 27.11
N ALA A 157 -2.01 5.64 26.69
CA ALA A 157 -2.25 5.35 25.27
C ALA A 157 -3.70 4.93 25.00
N ASP A 158 -4.21 5.12 23.79
CA ASP A 158 -5.55 4.68 23.42
C ASP A 158 -5.54 3.31 22.74
N ALA A 159 -5.93 2.27 23.48
CA ALA A 159 -6.02 0.88 23.01
C ALA A 159 -7.05 0.67 21.88
N ARG A 160 -7.90 1.67 21.58
CA ARG A 160 -8.78 1.62 20.42
C ARG A 160 -8.02 1.83 19.11
N LEU A 161 -6.88 2.53 19.16
CA LEU A 161 -6.16 3.01 17.98
C LEU A 161 -4.94 2.15 17.60
N THR A 162 -4.82 0.96 18.16
CA THR A 162 -3.74 0.01 17.83
C THR A 162 -4.23 -1.43 17.95
N SER A 163 -3.58 -2.37 17.26
CA SER A 163 -4.01 -3.77 17.25
C SER A 163 -3.77 -4.45 18.60
N VAL A 164 -4.49 -5.56 18.82
CA VAL A 164 -4.27 -6.43 19.99
C VAL A 164 -2.81 -6.87 20.09
N LYS A 165 -2.22 -7.28 18.96
CA LYS A 165 -0.85 -7.80 18.90
C LYS A 165 0.17 -6.73 19.28
N GLU A 166 0.07 -5.55 18.70
CA GLU A 166 0.98 -4.43 18.97
C GLU A 166 0.83 -3.92 20.40
N TRP A 167 -0.40 -3.80 20.91
CA TRP A 167 -0.64 -3.41 22.29
C TRP A 167 -0.03 -4.40 23.29
N GLN A 168 -0.17 -5.70 23.03
CA GLN A 168 0.40 -6.74 23.89
C GLN A 168 1.92 -6.73 23.87
N ALA A 169 2.54 -6.60 22.69
CA ALA A 169 3.99 -6.49 22.56
C ALA A 169 4.50 -5.26 23.32
N LEU A 170 3.95 -4.08 23.01
CA LEU A 170 4.31 -2.82 23.66
C LEU A 170 4.09 -2.86 25.18
N SER A 171 2.98 -3.43 25.65
CA SER A 171 2.71 -3.58 27.08
C SER A 171 3.73 -4.50 27.75
N THR A 172 4.16 -5.56 27.08
CA THR A 172 5.15 -6.51 27.61
C THR A 172 6.53 -5.86 27.68
N ASP A 173 6.93 -5.18 26.61
CA ASP A 173 8.25 -4.54 26.50
C ASP A 173 8.36 -3.37 27.48
N LEU A 174 7.30 -2.56 27.65
CA LEU A 174 7.24 -1.53 28.69
C LEU A 174 7.36 -2.11 30.10
N GLN A 175 6.69 -3.23 30.38
CA GLN A 175 6.79 -3.89 31.68
C GLN A 175 8.21 -4.41 31.97
N GLN A 176 8.93 -4.91 30.96
CA GLN A 176 10.31 -5.38 31.12
C GLN A 176 11.26 -4.26 31.54
N VAL A 177 11.00 -3.02 31.13
CA VAL A 177 11.77 -1.83 31.54
C VAL A 177 11.19 -1.11 32.77
N GLY A 178 10.16 -1.68 33.42
CA GLY A 178 9.56 -1.16 34.65
C GLY A 178 8.46 -0.10 34.45
N LEU A 179 7.98 0.09 33.23
CA LEU A 179 6.95 1.06 32.86
C LEU A 179 5.56 0.38 32.75
N GLN A 180 4.49 1.16 32.95
CA GLN A 180 3.12 0.64 32.89
C GLN A 180 2.31 1.33 31.79
N LEU A 181 1.81 0.54 30.84
CA LEU A 181 0.91 1.01 29.79
C LEU A 181 -0.54 1.07 30.28
N ILE A 182 -1.17 2.23 30.17
CA ILE A 182 -2.51 2.50 30.70
C ILE A 182 -3.43 2.93 29.56
N HIS A 183 -4.50 2.15 29.34
CA HIS A 183 -5.55 2.51 28.39
C HIS A 183 -6.27 3.79 28.83
N THR A 184 -6.12 4.85 28.03
CA THR A 184 -6.69 6.18 28.28
C THR A 184 -7.43 6.66 27.03
N PRO A 185 -8.71 6.29 26.87
CA PRO A 185 -9.48 6.68 25.69
C PRO A 185 -9.81 8.18 25.71
N THR A 186 -9.95 8.78 24.52
CA THR A 186 -10.49 10.13 24.27
C THR A 186 -9.69 11.34 24.77
N MET A 187 -8.61 11.19 25.53
CA MET A 187 -7.82 12.34 26.02
C MET A 187 -7.28 13.21 24.86
N LEU A 188 -6.72 12.58 23.82
CA LEU A 188 -6.26 13.26 22.62
C LEU A 188 -7.42 13.96 21.87
N ASP A 189 -8.60 13.33 21.87
CA ASP A 189 -9.79 13.87 21.23
C ASP A 189 -10.30 15.12 21.94
N GLN A 190 -10.33 15.12 23.28
CA GLN A 190 -10.74 16.26 24.09
C GLN A 190 -9.85 17.48 23.81
N LEU A 191 -8.54 17.29 23.80
CA LEU A 191 -7.58 18.38 23.52
C LEU A 191 -7.75 18.96 22.12
N TRP A 192 -7.96 18.10 21.12
CA TRP A 192 -8.14 18.58 19.75
C TRP A 192 -9.49 19.29 19.56
N ASN A 193 -10.54 18.83 20.24
CA ASN A 193 -11.85 19.48 20.22
C ASN A 193 -11.84 20.87 20.89
N GLU A 194 -10.91 21.12 21.81
CA GLU A 194 -10.67 22.43 22.44
C GLU A 194 -9.75 23.35 21.62
N GLU A 195 -9.31 22.93 20.42
CA GLU A 195 -8.47 23.75 19.56
C GLU A 195 -9.24 24.96 19.01
N LEU A 196 -8.74 26.15 19.34
CA LEU A 196 -9.33 27.43 18.96
C LEU A 196 -8.77 27.97 17.65
N ASP A 197 -7.55 27.54 17.27
CA ASP A 197 -6.93 27.96 16.01
C ASP A 197 -7.70 27.36 14.82
N PRO A 198 -8.33 28.19 13.95
CA PRO A 198 -9.11 27.70 12.82
C PRO A 198 -8.30 26.83 11.86
N ALA A 199 -6.98 27.04 11.75
CA ALA A 199 -6.11 26.27 10.86
C ALA A 199 -5.80 24.86 11.39
N ARG A 200 -5.97 24.62 12.70
CA ARG A 200 -5.67 23.34 13.37
C ARG A 200 -6.89 22.69 14.00
N ARG A 201 -8.04 23.36 13.95
CA ARG A 201 -9.31 22.85 14.45
C ARG A 201 -9.62 21.49 13.83
N ARG A 202 -10.10 20.56 14.66
CA ARG A 202 -10.51 19.24 14.20
C ARG A 202 -11.57 19.36 13.11
N PRO A 203 -11.37 18.74 11.94
CA PRO A 203 -12.40 18.67 10.90
C PRO A 203 -13.67 17.98 11.43
N ASP A 204 -14.82 18.35 10.86
CA ASP A 204 -16.08 17.67 11.16
C ASP A 204 -16.09 16.27 10.56
N PHE A 205 -16.59 15.29 11.33
CA PHE A 205 -16.85 13.95 10.82
C PHE A 205 -17.83 13.97 9.64
N SER A 206 -17.61 13.08 8.67
CA SER A 206 -18.48 12.93 7.50
C SER A 206 -19.94 12.65 7.90
N LYS A 207 -20.84 13.54 7.48
CA LYS A 207 -22.31 13.40 7.66
C LYS A 207 -22.98 12.65 6.51
N ILE A 208 -22.20 12.20 5.52
CA ILE A 208 -22.71 11.51 4.33
C ILE A 208 -23.26 10.13 4.76
N VAL A 209 -24.52 9.85 4.41
CA VAL A 209 -25.15 8.58 4.76
C VAL A 209 -24.65 7.44 3.88
N ALA A 210 -24.66 6.24 4.42
CA ALA A 210 -24.38 5.03 3.65
C ALA A 210 -25.42 4.83 2.56
N VAL A 211 -24.98 4.23 1.46
CA VAL A 211 -25.81 3.84 0.32
C VAL A 211 -25.76 2.33 0.12
N LEU A 212 -26.81 1.79 -0.49
CA LEU A 212 -26.85 0.38 -0.87
C LEU A 212 -25.90 0.15 -2.05
N HIS A 213 -25.13 -0.93 -1.98
CA HIS A 213 -24.35 -1.40 -3.09
C HIS A 213 -25.23 -2.34 -3.93
N ASN A 214 -25.45 -1.98 -5.20
CA ASN A 214 -26.38 -2.69 -6.07
C ASN A 214 -26.01 -4.19 -6.19
N THR A 215 -27.01 -5.06 -6.15
CA THR A 215 -26.87 -6.50 -6.38
C THR A 215 -26.31 -6.83 -7.75
N ASP A 216 -26.50 -5.95 -8.75
CA ASP A 216 -25.89 -6.09 -10.07
C ASP A 216 -24.36 -6.03 -10.04
N TYR A 217 -23.78 -5.40 -9.01
CA TYR A 217 -22.33 -5.32 -8.80
C TYR A 217 -21.83 -6.35 -7.78
N THR A 218 -22.65 -6.68 -6.78
CA THR A 218 -22.23 -7.59 -5.70
C THR A 218 -22.52 -9.06 -5.97
N GLY A 219 -23.48 -9.39 -6.85
CA GLY A 219 -23.88 -10.75 -7.25
C GLY A 219 -24.56 -11.60 -6.19
N VAL A 220 -24.39 -11.27 -4.90
CA VAL A 220 -24.85 -12.06 -3.76
C VAL A 220 -25.43 -11.13 -2.70
N THR A 221 -26.56 -11.52 -2.10
CA THR A 221 -27.21 -10.70 -1.07
C THR A 221 -26.42 -10.70 0.25
N TRP A 222 -26.59 -9.66 1.06
CA TRP A 222 -25.97 -9.60 2.39
C TRP A 222 -26.38 -10.79 3.29
N ARG A 223 -27.60 -11.31 3.11
CA ARG A 223 -28.12 -12.46 3.88
C ARG A 223 -27.37 -13.75 3.51
N ASP A 224 -27.12 -13.96 2.23
CA ASP A 224 -26.37 -15.13 1.76
C ASP A 224 -24.90 -15.05 2.19
N LYS A 225 -24.32 -13.84 2.19
CA LYS A 225 -22.97 -13.59 2.76
C LYS A 225 -22.93 -13.93 4.24
N VAL A 226 -23.89 -13.43 5.04
CA VAL A 226 -24.02 -13.77 6.47
C VAL A 226 -24.22 -15.27 6.69
N SER A 227 -25.01 -15.94 5.85
CA SER A 227 -25.21 -17.40 5.91
C SER A 227 -23.90 -18.15 5.69
N THR A 228 -23.12 -17.72 4.69
CA THR A 228 -21.79 -18.26 4.39
C THR A 228 -20.83 -18.05 5.56
N VAL A 229 -20.77 -16.83 6.11
CA VAL A 229 -19.97 -16.54 7.31
C VAL A 229 -20.37 -17.42 8.48
N ARG A 230 -21.67 -17.65 8.72
CA ARG A 230 -22.14 -18.56 9.78
C ARG A 230 -21.69 -20.01 9.56
N ASN A 231 -21.58 -20.47 8.31
CA ASN A 231 -21.02 -21.79 8.01
C ASN A 231 -19.55 -21.86 8.45
N GLU A 232 -18.76 -20.83 8.12
CA GLU A 232 -17.35 -20.73 8.53
C GLU A 232 -17.20 -20.71 10.05
N LEU A 233 -18.05 -19.96 10.76
CA LEU A 233 -18.05 -19.93 12.23
C LEU A 233 -18.35 -21.30 12.83
N ARG A 234 -19.32 -22.04 12.26
CA ARG A 234 -19.61 -23.42 12.69
C ARG A 234 -18.41 -24.35 12.48
N ALA A 235 -17.72 -24.23 11.36
CA ALA A 235 -16.55 -25.06 11.05
C ALA A 235 -15.41 -24.88 12.05
N ILE A 236 -15.20 -23.66 12.54
CA ILE A 236 -14.19 -23.36 13.57
C ILE A 236 -14.70 -23.50 15.02
N GLY A 237 -15.98 -23.85 15.20
CA GLY A 237 -16.63 -23.98 16.51
C GLY A 237 -16.77 -22.65 17.28
N ALA A 238 -16.97 -21.53 16.59
CA ALA A 238 -17.26 -20.23 17.18
C ALA A 238 -18.77 -19.91 17.12
N ASP A 239 -19.29 -19.25 18.15
CA ASP A 239 -20.71 -18.87 18.25
C ASP A 239 -21.02 -17.52 17.60
N ALA A 240 -20.00 -16.66 17.53
CA ALA A 240 -20.05 -15.35 16.88
C ALA A 240 -18.67 -14.90 16.41
N MET A 241 -18.66 -13.86 15.58
CA MET A 241 -17.47 -13.07 15.27
C MET A 241 -17.75 -11.58 15.41
N VAL A 242 -16.70 -10.82 15.77
CA VAL A 242 -16.68 -9.37 15.63
C VAL A 242 -16.04 -9.03 14.29
N VAL A 243 -16.69 -8.17 13.51
CA VAL A 243 -16.17 -7.61 12.26
C VAL A 243 -15.74 -6.18 12.56
N THR A 244 -14.44 -5.92 12.49
CA THR A 244 -13.84 -4.61 12.78
C THR A 244 -13.32 -3.91 11.55
N SER A 245 -12.86 -4.63 10.52
CA SER A 245 -12.37 -3.99 9.31
C SER A 245 -13.51 -3.41 8.48
N LEU A 246 -13.37 -2.15 8.04
CA LEU A 246 -14.46 -1.43 7.37
C LEU A 246 -14.81 -1.98 5.99
N ASP A 247 -13.84 -2.57 5.29
CA ASP A 247 -14.05 -3.23 4.00
C ASP A 247 -14.86 -4.52 4.14
N GLU A 248 -14.63 -5.28 5.22
CA GLU A 248 -15.45 -6.45 5.55
C GLU A 248 -16.87 -6.06 5.93
N VAL A 249 -17.06 -4.99 6.71
CA VAL A 249 -18.39 -4.48 7.05
C VAL A 249 -19.15 -4.06 5.79
N ALA A 250 -18.50 -3.29 4.91
CA ALA A 250 -19.07 -2.85 3.64
C ALA A 250 -19.42 -4.03 2.71
N TRP A 251 -18.54 -5.03 2.60
CA TRP A 251 -18.78 -6.22 1.79
C TRP A 251 -19.89 -7.09 2.36
N LEU A 252 -19.89 -7.35 3.66
CA LEU A 252 -20.84 -8.23 4.33
C LEU A 252 -22.27 -7.70 4.22
N LEU A 253 -22.45 -6.39 4.41
CA LEU A 253 -23.76 -5.74 4.44
C LEU A 253 -24.22 -5.22 3.06
N ASN A 254 -23.40 -5.33 2.02
CA ASN A 254 -23.63 -4.69 0.71
C ASN A 254 -23.97 -3.19 0.84
N ILE A 255 -23.17 -2.48 1.63
CA ILE A 255 -23.30 -1.02 1.79
C ILE A 255 -21.98 -0.34 1.47
N ARG A 256 -22.04 0.93 1.06
CA ARG A 256 -20.88 1.79 0.84
C ARG A 256 -21.05 3.11 1.58
N GLY A 257 -19.93 3.72 1.96
CA GLY A 257 -19.88 4.98 2.68
C GLY A 257 -18.85 5.93 2.09
N LYS A 258 -18.63 7.06 2.77
CA LYS A 258 -17.62 8.07 2.41
C LYS A 258 -16.92 8.58 3.67
N ASP A 259 -16.57 7.64 4.56
CA ASP A 259 -15.93 7.95 5.83
C ASP A 259 -14.41 7.94 5.73
N LEU A 260 -13.86 7.29 4.71
CA LEU A 260 -12.43 7.32 4.40
C LEU A 260 -12.16 8.08 3.10
N PRO A 261 -11.00 8.74 2.98
CA PRO A 261 -10.67 9.58 1.82
C PRO A 261 -10.53 8.79 0.51
N TYR A 262 -10.07 7.55 0.57
CA TYR A 262 -9.68 6.76 -0.60
C TYR A 262 -10.37 5.40 -0.73
N ALA A 263 -11.34 5.13 0.15
CA ALA A 263 -12.11 3.90 0.14
C ALA A 263 -13.59 4.21 0.45
N PRO A 264 -14.56 3.67 -0.32
CA PRO A 264 -15.97 3.96 -0.16
C PRO A 264 -16.58 3.18 1.02
N LEU A 265 -16.02 3.37 2.22
CA LEU A 265 -16.32 2.59 3.41
C LEU A 265 -17.12 3.40 4.43
N LEU A 266 -17.88 2.68 5.25
CA LEU A 266 -18.68 3.23 6.34
C LEU A 266 -18.05 2.83 7.67
N LYS A 267 -17.84 3.79 8.57
CA LYS A 267 -17.40 3.54 9.94
C LYS A 267 -18.49 2.79 10.71
N ALA A 268 -18.28 1.50 10.94
CA ALA A 268 -19.22 0.65 11.68
C ALA A 268 -18.53 -0.64 12.16
N PHE A 269 -19.07 -1.23 13.24
CA PHE A 269 -18.76 -2.60 13.66
C PHE A 269 -19.95 -3.52 13.37
N VAL A 270 -19.68 -4.80 13.17
CA VAL A 270 -20.74 -5.82 13.09
C VAL A 270 -20.41 -6.99 14.00
N ILE A 271 -21.39 -7.48 14.75
CA ILE A 271 -21.31 -8.80 15.37
C ILE A 271 -22.22 -9.74 14.60
N VAL A 272 -21.64 -10.79 14.02
CA VAL A 272 -22.40 -11.89 13.40
C VAL A 272 -22.45 -13.03 14.39
N SER A 273 -23.63 -13.36 14.89
CA SER A 273 -23.86 -14.56 15.71
C SER A 273 -24.68 -15.59 14.94
N THR A 274 -24.81 -16.79 15.50
CA THR A 274 -25.74 -17.81 14.99
C THR A 274 -27.21 -17.38 15.08
N ARG A 275 -27.55 -16.42 15.95
CA ARG A 275 -28.92 -16.01 16.27
C ARG A 275 -29.33 -14.68 15.68
N ASP A 276 -28.41 -13.75 15.54
CA ASP A 276 -28.68 -12.38 15.08
C ASP A 276 -27.47 -11.74 14.39
N VAL A 277 -27.69 -10.58 13.79
CA VAL A 277 -26.64 -9.68 13.29
C VAL A 277 -26.83 -8.34 13.97
N ARG A 278 -25.79 -7.83 14.63
CA ARG A 278 -25.81 -6.55 15.34
C ARG A 278 -24.86 -5.57 14.65
N VAL A 279 -25.38 -4.46 14.18
CA VAL A 279 -24.62 -3.41 13.48
C VAL A 279 -24.48 -2.21 14.42
N TYR A 280 -23.27 -1.72 14.60
CA TYR A 280 -22.95 -0.56 15.44
C TYR A 280 -22.42 0.54 14.53
N ALA A 281 -23.20 1.60 14.34
CA ALA A 281 -22.87 2.69 13.43
C ALA A 281 -23.17 4.04 14.09
N PRO A 282 -22.44 5.12 13.75
CA PRO A 282 -22.74 6.43 14.30
C PRO A 282 -24.19 6.86 13.98
N PRO A 283 -24.86 7.58 14.89
CA PRO A 283 -26.23 8.04 14.66
C PRO A 283 -26.35 8.81 13.33
N GLY A 284 -27.44 8.55 12.60
CA GLY A 284 -27.71 9.21 11.31
C GLY A 284 -26.94 8.65 10.10
N LYS A 285 -25.95 7.77 10.26
CA LYS A 285 -25.18 7.23 9.13
C LYS A 285 -25.93 6.23 8.26
N LEU A 286 -26.88 5.50 8.83
CA LEU A 286 -27.72 4.55 8.09
C LEU A 286 -29.04 5.23 7.71
N SER A 287 -29.21 5.50 6.41
CA SER A 287 -30.43 6.07 5.83
C SER A 287 -31.62 5.11 5.95
N MET A 288 -32.85 5.61 5.79
CA MET A 288 -34.06 4.78 5.85
C MET A 288 -34.05 3.65 4.81
N PRO A 289 -33.67 3.87 3.52
CA PRO A 289 -33.55 2.78 2.55
C PRO A 289 -32.53 1.70 2.96
N VAL A 290 -31.40 2.11 3.55
CA VAL A 290 -30.40 1.15 4.04
C VAL A 290 -30.94 0.35 5.23
N ARG A 291 -31.61 1.00 6.18
CA ARG A 291 -32.25 0.33 7.33
C ARG A 291 -33.33 -0.66 6.91
N GLU A 292 -34.10 -0.32 5.88
CA GLU A 292 -35.10 -1.20 5.30
C GLU A 292 -34.47 -2.43 4.63
N ALA A 293 -33.45 -2.24 3.78
CA ALA A 293 -32.73 -3.34 3.13
C ALA A 293 -32.05 -4.29 4.12
N LEU A 294 -31.56 -3.76 5.25
CA LEU A 294 -31.00 -4.53 6.37
C LEU A 294 -32.08 -5.09 7.32
N ALA A 295 -33.36 -4.93 7.00
CA ALA A 295 -34.52 -5.41 7.76
C ALA A 295 -34.51 -5.02 9.25
N VAL A 296 -34.15 -3.78 9.55
CA VAL A 296 -34.01 -3.28 10.93
C VAL A 296 -35.34 -3.25 11.69
N TYR A 297 -36.44 -2.88 11.02
CA TYR A 297 -37.72 -2.60 11.68
C TYR A 297 -38.57 -3.84 12.02
N ASN A 298 -38.27 -5.01 11.43
CA ASN A 298 -39.05 -6.24 11.59
C ASN A 298 -38.16 -7.43 11.99
N CYS A 299 -37.28 -7.20 12.97
CA CYS A 299 -36.23 -8.15 13.29
C CYS A 299 -36.64 -9.22 14.31
N PHE A 300 -37.29 -10.28 13.82
CA PHE A 300 -37.82 -11.40 14.64
C PHE A 300 -37.11 -12.75 14.43
N ASN A 301 -36.19 -12.83 13.47
CA ASN A 301 -35.46 -14.06 13.13
C ASN A 301 -33.95 -13.79 13.03
N ASN A 302 -33.17 -14.76 12.57
CA ASN A 302 -31.73 -14.61 12.41
C ASN A 302 -31.32 -13.97 11.05
N ASN A 303 -32.27 -13.54 10.22
CA ASN A 303 -32.07 -12.96 8.87
C ASN A 303 -32.38 -11.46 8.80
N CYS A 304 -32.26 -10.77 9.94
CA CYS A 304 -32.43 -9.33 10.09
C CYS A 304 -31.26 -8.75 10.90
N THR A 305 -31.14 -7.42 10.90
CA THR A 305 -30.12 -6.72 11.67
C THR A 305 -30.72 -5.90 12.80
N ARG A 306 -29.99 -5.79 13.91
CA ARG A 306 -30.24 -4.84 14.99
C ARG A 306 -29.22 -3.71 14.89
N VAL A 307 -29.67 -2.46 14.83
CA VAL A 307 -28.78 -1.31 14.76
C VAL A 307 -28.67 -0.65 16.13
N ASN A 308 -27.44 -0.55 16.63
CA ASN A 308 -27.09 0.03 17.92
C ASN A 308 -26.20 1.27 17.73
N ASP A 309 -26.07 2.08 18.79
CA ASP A 309 -25.08 3.16 18.84
C ASP A 309 -23.66 2.61 18.68
N TYR A 310 -22.82 3.34 17.94
CA TYR A 310 -21.44 2.95 17.64
C TYR A 310 -20.63 2.54 18.89
N ASN A 311 -20.73 3.30 19.98
CA ASN A 311 -19.91 3.08 21.18
C ASN A 311 -20.42 1.93 22.06
N ASN A 312 -21.64 1.45 21.84
CA ASN A 312 -22.20 0.33 22.61
C ASN A 312 -21.53 -1.01 22.30
N ILE A 313 -20.72 -1.10 21.23
CA ILE A 313 -19.98 -2.32 20.90
C ILE A 313 -19.16 -2.84 22.09
N TYR A 314 -18.47 -1.94 22.79
CA TYR A 314 -17.57 -2.32 23.89
C TYR A 314 -18.36 -2.89 25.08
N SER A 315 -19.50 -2.28 25.44
CA SER A 315 -20.32 -2.76 26.55
C SER A 315 -21.12 -4.02 26.21
N ASP A 316 -21.49 -4.19 24.95
CA ASP A 316 -22.17 -5.39 24.47
C ASP A 316 -21.22 -6.59 24.38
N LEU A 317 -19.97 -6.40 23.96
CA LEU A 317 -18.96 -7.45 23.97
C LEU A 317 -18.66 -7.94 25.40
N ARG A 318 -18.62 -7.04 26.38
CA ARG A 318 -18.46 -7.41 27.81
C ARG A 318 -19.61 -8.26 28.33
N ARG A 319 -20.81 -8.03 27.82
CA ARG A 319 -22.06 -8.72 28.21
C ARG A 319 -22.47 -9.82 27.24
N ALA A 320 -21.60 -10.19 26.30
CA ALA A 320 -21.94 -11.13 25.24
C ALA A 320 -22.32 -12.50 25.84
N SER A 321 -23.45 -13.03 25.40
CA SER A 321 -23.98 -14.32 25.87
C SER A 321 -23.35 -15.51 25.15
N GLU A 322 -22.68 -15.26 24.03
CA GLU A 322 -21.91 -16.23 23.26
C GLU A 322 -20.74 -16.80 24.08
N ASN A 323 -20.38 -18.07 23.88
CA ASN A 323 -19.31 -18.72 24.64
C ASN A 323 -17.95 -18.59 23.94
N LYS A 324 -17.93 -18.67 22.61
CA LYS A 324 -16.72 -18.48 21.78
C LYS A 324 -16.95 -17.38 20.75
N ILE A 325 -16.18 -16.31 20.86
CA ILE A 325 -16.23 -15.15 19.97
C ILE A 325 -14.92 -15.07 19.19
N LEU A 326 -15.02 -15.19 17.87
CA LEU A 326 -13.92 -14.93 16.96
C LEU A 326 -13.61 -13.43 16.94
N ILE A 327 -12.37 -13.10 17.29
CA ILE A 327 -11.75 -11.79 17.18
C ILE A 327 -10.76 -11.86 16.02
N PRO A 328 -10.90 -11.01 14.99
CA PRO A 328 -9.99 -11.01 13.85
C PRO A 328 -8.52 -10.83 14.28
N ALA A 329 -7.68 -11.80 13.93
CA ALA A 329 -6.24 -11.69 14.01
C ALA A 329 -5.67 -10.83 12.87
N ALA A 330 -4.43 -10.36 13.02
CA ALA A 330 -3.75 -9.61 11.97
C ALA A 330 -3.48 -10.50 10.74
N GLY A 331 -3.83 -9.98 9.57
CA GLY A 331 -3.48 -10.51 8.26
C GLY A 331 -2.22 -9.84 7.70
N THR A 332 -2.16 -9.74 6.38
CA THR A 332 -1.06 -9.10 5.65
C THR A 332 -1.20 -7.58 5.67
N PHE A 333 -2.38 -7.03 5.37
CA PHE A 333 -2.63 -5.58 5.39
C PHE A 333 -3.53 -5.18 6.56
N GLN A 334 -4.60 -5.94 6.81
CA GLN A 334 -5.47 -5.75 7.96
C GLN A 334 -4.72 -6.09 9.25
N ARG A 335 -4.67 -5.14 10.18
CA ARG A 335 -3.98 -5.29 11.47
C ARG A 335 -4.79 -6.07 12.52
N GLY A 336 -5.92 -6.64 12.14
CA GLY A 336 -6.84 -7.36 13.03
C GLY A 336 -7.76 -6.42 13.82
N ALA A 337 -8.26 -6.89 14.96
CA ALA A 337 -9.05 -6.05 15.87
C ALA A 337 -8.17 -5.10 16.68
N SER A 338 -8.77 -4.00 17.17
CA SER A 338 -8.11 -3.13 18.14
C SER A 338 -7.98 -3.81 19.50
N ALA A 339 -6.98 -3.39 20.28
CA ALA A 339 -6.78 -3.91 21.64
C ALA A 339 -8.01 -3.70 22.53
N ALA A 340 -8.71 -2.57 22.40
CA ALA A 340 -9.94 -2.28 23.14
C ALA A 340 -11.10 -3.25 22.82
N ILE A 341 -11.25 -3.67 21.55
CA ILE A 341 -12.24 -4.68 21.16
C ILE A 341 -11.94 -6.02 21.85
N ALA A 342 -10.69 -6.48 21.79
CA ALA A 342 -10.33 -7.73 22.44
C ALA A 342 -10.44 -7.67 23.96
N GLN A 343 -9.98 -6.57 24.59
CA GLN A 343 -10.12 -6.35 26.03
C GLN A 343 -11.59 -6.34 26.49
N SER A 344 -12.51 -5.90 25.62
CA SER A 344 -13.94 -5.91 25.91
C SER A 344 -14.58 -7.30 25.86
N VAL A 345 -13.97 -8.28 25.19
CA VAL A 345 -14.44 -9.68 25.22
C VAL A 345 -13.83 -10.39 26.44
N PRO A 346 -14.58 -11.13 27.27
CA PRO A 346 -13.99 -11.90 28.37
C PRO A 346 -12.92 -12.89 27.89
N GLN A 347 -11.79 -12.98 28.59
CA GLN A 347 -10.61 -13.75 28.14
C GLN A 347 -10.93 -15.21 27.79
N ALA A 348 -11.74 -15.88 28.60
CA ALA A 348 -12.14 -17.28 28.39
C ALA A 348 -13.00 -17.50 27.11
N LYS A 349 -13.52 -16.43 26.50
CA LYS A 349 -14.39 -16.48 25.32
C LYS A 349 -13.67 -16.14 24.01
N ARG A 350 -12.42 -15.69 24.07
CA ARG A 350 -11.69 -15.17 22.90
C ARG A 350 -11.16 -16.29 22.03
N VAL A 351 -11.41 -16.21 20.73
CA VAL A 351 -10.77 -17.04 19.69
C VAL A 351 -10.10 -16.09 18.70
N PHE A 352 -8.80 -16.23 18.47
CA PHE A 352 -8.07 -15.40 17.51
C PHE A 352 -7.74 -16.21 16.27
N LEU A 353 -8.38 -15.86 15.15
CA LEU A 353 -8.09 -16.40 13.81
C LEU A 353 -8.28 -15.27 12.78
N LEU A 354 -7.76 -15.46 11.57
CA LEU A 354 -8.07 -14.56 10.46
C LEU A 354 -9.58 -14.55 10.20
N SER A 355 -10.11 -13.39 9.83
CA SER A 355 -11.52 -13.29 9.45
C SER A 355 -11.79 -14.15 8.22
N PRO A 356 -12.80 -15.03 8.23
CA PRO A 356 -13.17 -15.80 7.03
C PRO A 356 -13.61 -14.89 5.89
N ILE A 357 -14.12 -13.68 6.20
CA ILE A 357 -14.58 -12.71 5.20
C ILE A 357 -13.43 -12.28 4.28
N ILE A 358 -12.18 -12.24 4.76
CA ILE A 358 -10.98 -11.97 3.95
C ILE A 358 -10.95 -12.85 2.71
N TYR A 359 -11.09 -14.16 2.88
CA TYR A 359 -11.02 -15.11 1.77
C TYR A 359 -12.26 -15.06 0.89
N LEU A 360 -13.44 -14.87 1.50
CA LEU A 360 -14.71 -14.81 0.79
C LEU A 360 -14.80 -13.61 -0.16
N LYS A 361 -14.31 -12.44 0.26
CA LYS A 361 -14.32 -11.22 -0.58
C LYS A 361 -13.16 -11.15 -1.56
N ALA A 362 -12.02 -11.80 -1.25
CA ALA A 362 -10.88 -11.82 -2.16
C ALA A 362 -11.21 -12.55 -3.47
N GLN A 363 -12.05 -13.60 -3.40
CA GLN A 363 -12.52 -14.38 -4.54
C GLN A 363 -13.77 -13.74 -5.15
N LYS A 364 -13.57 -12.90 -6.18
CA LYS A 364 -14.68 -12.15 -6.79
C LYS A 364 -15.59 -13.12 -7.51
N ASN A 365 -16.89 -12.98 -7.29
CA ASN A 365 -17.88 -13.68 -8.10
C ASN A 365 -17.99 -13.05 -9.50
N GLU A 366 -18.86 -13.59 -10.36
CA GLU A 366 -19.01 -13.13 -11.73
C GLU A 366 -19.48 -11.66 -11.82
N ALA A 367 -20.41 -11.23 -10.98
CA ALA A 367 -20.89 -9.84 -10.97
C ALA A 367 -19.78 -8.88 -10.53
N GLU A 368 -19.04 -9.23 -9.47
CA GLU A 368 -17.91 -8.43 -8.99
C GLU A 368 -16.79 -8.37 -10.05
N SER A 369 -16.49 -9.48 -10.74
CA SER A 369 -15.46 -9.53 -11.80
C SER A 369 -15.87 -8.72 -13.05
N ASN A 370 -17.16 -8.77 -13.42
CA ASN A 370 -17.72 -7.92 -14.45
C ASN A 370 -17.66 -6.43 -14.06
N GLY A 371 -17.93 -6.13 -12.79
CA GLY A 371 -17.78 -4.79 -12.21
C GLY A 371 -16.34 -4.29 -12.31
N MET A 372 -15.38 -5.09 -11.84
CA MET A 372 -13.95 -4.78 -11.95
C MET A 372 -13.53 -4.52 -13.39
N THR A 373 -13.99 -5.33 -14.35
CA THR A 373 -13.70 -5.15 -15.78
C THR A 373 -14.24 -3.82 -16.30
N LYS A 374 -15.47 -3.43 -15.93
CA LYS A 374 -16.06 -2.14 -16.31
C LYS A 374 -15.32 -0.95 -15.69
N ALA A 375 -14.99 -1.03 -14.40
CA ALA A 375 -14.20 0.00 -13.72
C ALA A 375 -12.84 0.22 -14.39
N HIS A 376 -12.14 -0.86 -14.75
CA HIS A 376 -10.85 -0.78 -15.44
C HIS A 376 -10.96 -0.25 -16.87
N LEU A 377 -12.06 -0.51 -17.59
CA LEU A 377 -12.33 0.09 -18.89
C LEU A 377 -12.54 1.61 -18.79
N ARG A 378 -13.37 2.05 -17.84
CA ARG A 378 -13.60 3.49 -17.56
C ARG A 378 -12.29 4.19 -17.17
N ASP A 379 -11.51 3.57 -16.29
CA ASP A 379 -10.22 4.11 -15.88
C ASP A 379 -9.21 4.12 -17.04
N ALA A 380 -9.24 3.14 -17.93
CA ALA A 380 -8.41 3.14 -19.13
C ALA A 380 -8.76 4.30 -20.07
N VAL A 381 -10.03 4.65 -20.22
CA VAL A 381 -10.48 5.82 -20.99
C VAL A 381 -9.99 7.12 -20.34
N ALA A 382 -10.17 7.27 -19.03
CA ALA A 382 -9.68 8.43 -18.30
C ALA A 382 -8.16 8.59 -18.43
N MET A 383 -7.41 7.50 -18.22
CA MET A 383 -5.96 7.54 -18.31
C MET A 383 -5.47 7.76 -19.74
N CYS A 384 -6.10 7.17 -20.77
CA CYS A 384 -5.73 7.47 -22.17
C CYS A 384 -5.98 8.96 -22.51
N THR A 385 -7.10 9.51 -22.05
CA THR A 385 -7.43 10.94 -22.21
C THR A 385 -6.39 11.82 -21.54
N LEU A 386 -6.03 11.53 -20.29
CA LEU A 386 -4.99 12.22 -19.55
C LEU A 386 -3.64 12.16 -20.28
N LEU A 387 -3.20 10.96 -20.66
CA LEU A 387 -1.89 10.75 -21.27
C LEU A 387 -1.78 11.43 -22.65
N SER A 388 -2.85 11.36 -23.46
CA SER A 388 -2.97 12.11 -24.72
C SER A 388 -2.87 13.62 -24.48
N TYR A 389 -3.64 14.14 -23.51
CA TYR A 389 -3.66 15.55 -23.13
C TYR A 389 -2.28 16.06 -22.68
N LEU A 390 -1.59 15.30 -21.83
CA LEU A 390 -0.27 15.67 -21.34
C LEU A 390 0.79 15.68 -22.46
N GLU A 391 0.74 14.72 -23.39
CA GLU A 391 1.68 14.68 -24.52
C GLU A 391 1.47 15.87 -25.48
N GLY A 392 0.22 16.29 -25.69
CA GLY A 392 -0.13 17.51 -26.45
C GLY A 392 0.38 18.81 -25.81
N ARG A 393 0.68 18.79 -24.50
CA ARG A 393 1.16 19.93 -23.72
C ARG A 393 2.66 19.87 -23.38
N ARG A 394 3.43 19.08 -24.13
CA ARG A 394 4.89 19.02 -24.00
C ARG A 394 5.51 20.43 -24.03
N GLY A 395 6.33 20.75 -23.02
CA GLY A 395 7.00 22.06 -22.91
C GLY A 395 6.17 23.19 -22.30
N THR A 396 4.94 22.94 -21.84
CA THR A 396 4.17 23.89 -21.01
C THR A 396 4.58 23.82 -19.53
N SER A 397 4.20 24.82 -18.72
CA SER A 397 4.54 24.93 -17.30
C SER A 397 3.74 23.97 -16.38
N GLN A 398 3.61 22.69 -16.75
CA GLN A 398 3.03 21.67 -15.87
C GLN A 398 3.98 21.37 -14.71
N SER A 399 3.39 21.08 -13.55
CA SER A 399 4.09 20.65 -12.35
C SER A 399 3.54 19.31 -11.88
N GLU A 400 4.27 18.62 -11.01
CA GLU A 400 3.81 17.35 -10.44
C GLU A 400 2.42 17.49 -9.79
N MET A 401 2.21 18.53 -8.98
CA MET A 401 0.91 18.79 -8.34
C MET A 401 -0.21 19.12 -9.35
N SER A 402 0.08 19.88 -10.42
CA SER A 402 -0.94 20.21 -11.43
C SER A 402 -1.34 18.99 -12.25
N ILE A 403 -0.41 18.06 -12.48
CA ILE A 403 -0.71 16.77 -13.10
C ILE A 403 -1.52 15.90 -12.14
N SER A 404 -1.17 15.84 -10.84
CA SER A 404 -1.96 15.11 -9.85
C SER A 404 -3.43 15.57 -9.81
N LYS A 405 -3.67 16.89 -9.91
CA LYS A 405 -5.01 17.46 -10.03
C LYS A 405 -5.72 17.04 -11.32
N THR A 406 -4.99 17.05 -12.44
CA THR A 406 -5.55 16.70 -13.76
C THR A 406 -5.92 15.21 -13.84
N VAL A 407 -5.16 14.34 -13.18
CA VAL A 407 -5.47 12.91 -13.03
C VAL A 407 -6.84 12.71 -12.39
N GLU A 408 -7.13 13.42 -11.30
CA GLU A 408 -8.42 13.40 -10.61
C GLU A 408 -9.54 13.90 -11.52
N VAL A 409 -9.39 15.10 -12.09
CA VAL A 409 -10.38 15.72 -12.99
C VAL A 409 -10.73 14.81 -14.16
N THR A 410 -9.74 14.12 -14.73
CA THR A 410 -10.00 13.24 -15.88
C THR A 410 -10.80 12.01 -15.46
N ARG A 411 -10.61 11.47 -14.25
CA ARG A 411 -11.42 10.37 -13.73
C ARG A 411 -12.84 10.79 -13.36
N GLU A 412 -13.01 12.01 -12.85
CA GLU A 412 -14.33 12.59 -12.55
C GLU A 412 -15.26 12.64 -13.77
N THR A 413 -14.71 12.66 -14.98
CA THR A 413 -15.51 12.61 -16.23
C THR A 413 -16.16 11.26 -16.48
N GLN A 414 -15.72 10.20 -15.81
CA GLN A 414 -16.19 8.84 -16.06
C GLN A 414 -17.40 8.50 -15.20
N ALA A 415 -18.36 7.79 -15.79
CA ALA A 415 -19.56 7.35 -15.09
C ALA A 415 -19.22 6.50 -13.84
N GLY A 416 -19.99 6.69 -12.77
CA GLY A 416 -19.83 5.95 -11.52
C GLY A 416 -18.52 6.20 -10.78
N PHE A 417 -17.75 7.25 -11.12
CA PHE A 417 -16.58 7.65 -10.32
C PHE A 417 -17.02 8.17 -8.95
N VAL A 418 -16.47 7.57 -7.89
CA VAL A 418 -16.80 7.89 -6.48
C VAL A 418 -15.72 8.76 -5.84
N GLY A 419 -14.46 8.57 -6.25
CA GLY A 419 -13.28 9.24 -5.72
C GLY A 419 -12.00 8.52 -6.11
N LEU A 420 -10.84 9.04 -5.69
CA LEU A 420 -9.56 8.35 -5.90
C LEU A 420 -9.44 7.12 -4.99
N SER A 421 -8.74 6.08 -5.44
CA SER A 421 -8.45 4.90 -4.60
C SER A 421 -7.18 5.06 -3.77
N MET A 422 -6.40 6.13 -4.00
CA MET A 422 -5.17 6.48 -3.29
C MET A 422 -4.78 7.93 -3.54
N LYS A 423 -3.88 8.47 -2.72
CA LYS A 423 -3.18 9.72 -3.02
C LYS A 423 -2.36 9.58 -4.31
N THR A 424 -2.70 10.35 -5.34
CA THR A 424 -2.01 10.31 -6.64
C THR A 424 -0.54 10.73 -6.49
N ARG A 425 0.36 9.83 -6.91
CA ARG A 425 1.81 10.07 -6.96
C ARG A 425 2.21 10.47 -8.38
N VAL A 426 2.77 11.66 -8.48
CA VAL A 426 3.40 12.17 -9.71
C VAL A 426 4.83 12.57 -9.36
N ALA A 427 5.80 11.92 -9.98
CA ALA A 427 7.21 12.08 -9.66
C ALA A 427 8.04 12.29 -10.94
N PHE A 428 8.70 13.44 -11.05
CA PHE A 428 9.48 13.83 -12.22
C PHE A 428 10.99 13.83 -11.95
N GLY A 429 11.74 13.17 -12.83
CA GLY A 429 13.20 13.10 -12.74
C GLY A 429 13.66 12.61 -11.36
N PRO A 430 14.51 13.35 -10.63
CA PRO A 430 15.07 12.90 -9.35
C PRO A 430 14.04 12.50 -8.29
N ASN A 431 12.84 13.10 -8.31
CA ASN A 431 11.76 12.72 -7.40
C ASN A 431 11.24 11.30 -7.68
N GLY A 432 11.36 10.84 -8.94
CA GLY A 432 11.00 9.48 -9.34
C GLY A 432 11.90 8.40 -8.72
N ALA A 433 13.10 8.77 -8.26
CA ALA A 433 14.03 7.86 -7.58
C ALA A 433 13.57 7.47 -6.16
N ASP A 434 12.53 8.10 -5.63
CA ASP A 434 11.93 7.76 -4.35
C ASP A 434 10.62 7.01 -4.56
N PRO A 435 10.52 5.71 -4.20
CA PRO A 435 9.31 4.90 -4.35
C PRO A 435 8.08 5.43 -3.61
N TYR A 436 8.28 6.22 -2.54
CA TYR A 436 7.20 6.73 -1.69
C TYR A 436 6.94 8.22 -1.89
N TYR A 437 7.58 8.86 -2.88
CA TYR A 437 7.43 10.29 -3.12
C TYR A 437 5.98 10.69 -3.38
N VAL A 438 5.52 11.73 -2.70
CA VAL A 438 4.28 12.43 -3.00
C VAL A 438 4.56 13.92 -3.07
N PRO A 439 4.14 14.63 -4.13
CA PRO A 439 4.49 16.03 -4.29
C PRO A 439 3.84 16.90 -3.21
N THR A 440 4.65 17.77 -2.61
CA THR A 440 4.23 18.82 -1.67
C THR A 440 4.50 20.20 -2.26
N ILE A 441 3.97 21.25 -1.65
CA ILE A 441 4.22 22.64 -2.10
C ILE A 441 5.74 22.93 -2.19
N LEU A 442 6.53 22.37 -1.26
CA LEU A 442 7.98 22.57 -1.18
C LEU A 442 8.77 21.71 -2.17
N THR A 443 8.25 20.54 -2.55
CA THR A 443 8.97 19.56 -3.38
C THR A 443 8.48 19.50 -4.83
N ASN A 444 7.36 20.19 -5.13
CA ASN A 444 6.71 20.21 -6.44
C ASN A 444 7.64 20.69 -7.56
N ARG A 445 7.98 19.78 -8.48
CA ARG A 445 8.82 20.08 -9.64
C ARG A 445 8.00 20.44 -10.87
N ARG A 446 8.54 21.34 -11.69
CA ARG A 446 8.10 21.52 -13.08
C ARG A 446 8.55 20.34 -13.93
N VAL A 447 7.69 19.93 -14.85
CA VAL A 447 7.94 18.79 -15.73
C VAL A 447 8.53 19.27 -17.05
N PHE A 448 9.65 18.67 -17.42
CA PHE A 448 10.41 19.02 -18.63
C PHE A 448 10.59 17.79 -19.55
N PRO A 449 10.98 17.97 -20.82
CA PRO A 449 11.20 16.86 -21.75
C PRO A 449 12.47 16.03 -21.53
N ASN A 450 13.21 16.23 -20.45
CA ASN A 450 14.57 15.72 -20.26
C ASN A 450 14.68 14.54 -19.27
N SER A 451 13.57 14.06 -18.70
CA SER A 451 13.61 12.87 -17.84
C SER A 451 12.26 12.16 -17.77
N THR A 452 12.22 11.07 -17.00
CA THR A 452 11.01 10.27 -16.78
C THR A 452 10.00 10.98 -15.88
N LEU A 453 8.72 10.68 -16.12
CA LEU A 453 7.60 11.09 -15.31
C LEU A 453 6.83 9.84 -14.88
N ILE A 454 6.81 9.53 -13.60
CA ILE A 454 5.99 8.45 -13.03
C ILE A 454 4.64 9.04 -12.63
N ILE A 455 3.55 8.39 -13.06
CA ILE A 455 2.19 8.64 -12.59
C ILE A 455 1.65 7.34 -12.03
N ARG A 456 1.53 7.27 -10.69
CA ARG A 456 0.87 6.17 -9.96
C ARG A 456 -0.42 6.69 -9.34
N SER A 457 -1.54 6.10 -9.71
CA SER A 457 -2.86 6.59 -9.31
C SER A 457 -3.93 5.50 -9.46
N GLY A 458 -5.14 5.76 -8.99
CA GLY A 458 -6.27 4.85 -9.15
C GLY A 458 -7.60 5.50 -8.80
N GLY A 459 -8.69 4.88 -9.22
CA GLY A 459 -10.06 5.34 -9.00
C GLY A 459 -10.91 4.33 -8.23
N GLN A 460 -11.84 4.85 -7.45
CA GLN A 460 -12.99 4.13 -6.94
C GLN A 460 -14.16 4.39 -7.86
N TYR A 461 -14.77 3.32 -8.35
CA TYR A 461 -15.99 3.34 -9.12
C TYR A 461 -17.07 2.59 -8.35
N ASP A 462 -18.34 2.83 -8.66
CA ASP A 462 -19.48 2.15 -8.03
C ASP A 462 -19.29 0.63 -8.01
N GLU A 463 -18.75 0.06 -9.10
CA GLU A 463 -18.61 -1.38 -9.29
C GLU A 463 -17.19 -1.95 -9.07
N GLY A 464 -16.17 -1.13 -8.84
CA GLY A 464 -14.79 -1.62 -8.81
C GLY A 464 -13.74 -0.61 -8.38
N THR A 465 -12.54 -1.11 -8.07
CA THR A 465 -11.38 -0.30 -7.67
C THR A 465 -10.24 -0.50 -8.65
N THR A 466 -9.55 0.58 -9.04
CA THR A 466 -8.40 0.51 -9.94
C THR A 466 -7.13 1.02 -9.28
N VAL A 467 -5.99 0.51 -9.74
CA VAL A 467 -4.64 0.98 -9.43
C VAL A 467 -3.81 0.85 -10.71
N VAL A 468 -3.11 1.90 -11.11
CA VAL A 468 -2.27 1.87 -12.30
C VAL A 468 -1.05 2.76 -12.13
N THR A 469 0.09 2.27 -12.63
CA THR A 469 1.32 3.05 -12.72
C THR A 469 1.82 3.08 -14.17
N ARG A 470 2.09 4.28 -14.68
CA ARG A 470 2.76 4.48 -15.97
C ARG A 470 3.94 5.42 -15.80
N THR A 471 5.03 5.09 -16.48
CA THR A 471 6.18 5.99 -16.64
C THR A 471 6.23 6.49 -18.07
N LEU A 472 6.44 7.79 -18.24
CA LEU A 472 6.45 8.50 -19.52
C LEU A 472 7.76 9.24 -19.73
N HIS A 473 7.99 9.71 -20.96
CA HIS A 473 9.07 10.64 -21.28
C HIS A 473 8.64 11.57 -22.44
N TYR A 474 8.74 12.89 -22.26
CA TYR A 474 8.25 13.84 -23.27
C TYR A 474 9.26 14.24 -24.35
N GLY A 475 10.57 14.06 -24.09
CA GLY A 475 11.62 14.24 -25.10
C GLY A 475 12.21 12.92 -25.58
N LYS A 476 13.54 12.89 -25.78
CA LYS A 476 14.31 11.69 -26.14
C LYS A 476 14.89 11.04 -24.88
N PRO A 477 14.50 9.80 -24.53
CA PRO A 477 15.07 9.11 -23.39
C PRO A 477 16.57 8.85 -23.56
N SER A 478 17.28 8.85 -22.43
CA SER A 478 18.65 8.34 -22.36
C SER A 478 18.71 6.81 -22.47
N ARG A 479 19.90 6.28 -22.75
CA ARG A 479 20.12 4.82 -22.77
C ARG A 479 19.80 4.17 -21.44
N ASP A 480 20.11 4.84 -20.32
CA ASP A 480 19.89 4.32 -18.98
C ASP A 480 18.40 4.30 -18.64
N GLU A 481 17.65 5.34 -19.00
CA GLU A 481 16.18 5.39 -18.81
C GLU A 481 15.49 4.30 -19.65
N SER A 482 15.89 4.12 -20.92
CA SER A 482 15.34 3.05 -21.76
C SER A 482 15.68 1.66 -21.24
N LYS A 483 16.91 1.46 -20.75
CA LYS A 483 17.34 0.19 -20.15
C LYS A 483 16.54 -0.12 -18.88
N ALA A 484 16.40 0.85 -17.98
CA ALA A 484 15.62 0.71 -16.76
C ALA A 484 14.16 0.39 -17.08
N TYR A 485 13.54 1.18 -17.98
CA TYR A 485 12.15 0.97 -18.40
C TYR A 485 11.92 -0.39 -19.02
N THR A 486 12.80 -0.80 -19.93
CA THR A 486 12.66 -2.10 -20.59
C THR A 486 12.84 -3.23 -19.59
N THR A 487 13.76 -3.11 -18.63
CA THR A 487 13.93 -4.11 -17.57
C THR A 487 12.70 -4.22 -16.69
N VAL A 488 12.11 -3.10 -16.27
CA VAL A 488 10.86 -3.06 -15.49
C VAL A 488 9.68 -3.63 -16.29
N LEU A 489 9.60 -3.36 -17.59
CA LEU A 489 8.58 -3.95 -18.47
C LEU A 489 8.73 -5.48 -18.57
N ARG A 490 9.96 -5.98 -18.69
CA ARG A 490 10.26 -7.42 -18.69
C ARG A 490 9.90 -8.08 -17.36
N SER A 491 10.17 -7.40 -16.25
CA SER A 491 9.75 -7.82 -14.91
C SER A 491 8.23 -7.95 -14.81
N LEU A 492 7.48 -6.95 -15.28
CA LEU A 492 6.02 -6.99 -15.30
C LEU A 492 5.49 -8.11 -16.21
N ALA A 493 6.09 -8.29 -17.39
CA ALA A 493 5.74 -9.35 -18.33
C ALA A 493 5.99 -10.75 -17.74
N ALA A 494 7.11 -10.94 -17.04
CA ALA A 494 7.48 -12.23 -16.44
C ALA A 494 6.41 -12.73 -15.47
N LEU A 495 5.89 -11.86 -14.60
CA LEU A 495 4.80 -12.25 -13.70
C LEU A 495 3.44 -12.33 -14.41
N SER A 496 3.12 -11.38 -15.31
CA SER A 496 1.84 -11.36 -16.04
C SER A 496 1.61 -12.59 -16.91
N THR A 497 2.69 -13.27 -17.30
CA THR A 497 2.65 -14.44 -18.17
C THR A 497 2.91 -15.76 -17.45
N LEU A 498 3.21 -15.70 -16.15
CA LEU A 498 3.49 -16.87 -15.33
C LEU A 498 2.27 -17.79 -15.28
N GLN A 499 2.51 -19.11 -15.36
CA GLN A 499 1.48 -20.13 -15.20
C GLN A 499 1.91 -21.10 -14.10
N PRO A 500 1.76 -20.72 -12.82
CA PRO A 500 2.17 -21.57 -11.71
C PRO A 500 1.11 -22.62 -11.36
N PRO A 501 1.47 -23.69 -10.65
CA PRO A 501 0.51 -24.55 -9.96
C PRO A 501 -0.36 -23.71 -9.01
N ALA A 502 -1.65 -24.03 -8.89
CA ALA A 502 -2.58 -23.30 -8.03
C ALA A 502 -2.19 -23.32 -6.54
N SER A 503 -1.36 -24.28 -6.12
CA SER A 503 -0.85 -24.39 -4.75
C SER A 503 0.33 -23.46 -4.44
N LEU A 504 0.91 -22.77 -5.43
CA LEU A 504 2.05 -21.88 -5.20
C LEU A 504 1.61 -20.65 -4.37
N PRO A 505 2.24 -20.39 -3.22
CA PRO A 505 2.01 -19.14 -2.48
C PRO A 505 2.37 -17.92 -3.32
N ALA A 506 1.55 -16.86 -3.22
CA ALA A 506 1.72 -15.63 -3.97
C ALA A 506 3.09 -14.97 -3.74
N ALA A 507 3.57 -14.96 -2.50
CA ALA A 507 4.90 -14.48 -2.13
C ALA A 507 6.03 -15.19 -2.89
N HIS A 508 5.87 -16.48 -3.20
CA HIS A 508 6.89 -17.25 -3.93
C HIS A 508 6.93 -16.96 -5.43
N ALA A 509 5.93 -16.25 -5.98
CA ALA A 509 5.96 -15.78 -7.36
C ALA A 509 6.78 -14.49 -7.52
N ASP A 510 7.06 -13.78 -6.43
CA ASP A 510 7.78 -12.50 -6.43
C ASP A 510 9.19 -12.57 -7.09
N PRO A 511 10.02 -13.61 -6.83
CA PRO A 511 11.31 -13.76 -7.52
C PRO A 511 11.21 -13.82 -9.04
N ALA A 512 10.09 -14.32 -9.61
CA ALA A 512 9.90 -14.35 -11.06
C ALA A 512 9.79 -12.93 -11.64
N ALA A 513 9.16 -12.01 -10.91
CA ALA A 513 9.11 -10.60 -11.29
C ALA A 513 10.48 -9.93 -11.09
N ARG A 514 11.21 -10.23 -10.00
CA ARG A 514 12.48 -9.57 -9.70
C ARG A 514 13.66 -10.06 -10.54
N ALA A 515 13.63 -11.28 -11.07
CA ALA A 515 14.75 -11.88 -11.78
C ALA A 515 15.33 -11.00 -12.93
N PRO A 516 14.53 -10.33 -13.79
CA PRO A 516 15.06 -9.39 -14.78
C PRO A 516 15.84 -8.20 -14.17
N LEU A 517 15.42 -7.71 -13.00
CA LEU A 517 16.09 -6.60 -12.30
C LEU A 517 17.36 -7.07 -11.60
N TRP A 518 17.32 -8.24 -10.94
CA TRP A 518 18.49 -8.84 -10.30
C TRP A 518 19.60 -9.18 -11.31
N ALA A 519 19.25 -9.53 -12.55
CA ALA A 519 20.22 -9.69 -13.64
C ALA A 519 21.02 -8.40 -13.95
N HIS A 520 20.50 -7.25 -13.54
CA HIS A 520 21.17 -5.95 -13.62
C HIS A 520 21.65 -5.42 -12.25
N ARG A 521 21.64 -6.26 -11.21
CA ARG A 521 21.98 -5.91 -9.82
C ARG A 521 21.14 -4.75 -9.30
N GLN A 522 19.85 -4.78 -9.59
CA GLN A 522 18.86 -3.82 -9.11
C GLN A 522 17.74 -4.52 -8.35
N ASP A 523 17.09 -3.78 -7.46
CA ASP A 523 15.93 -4.25 -6.71
C ASP A 523 15.00 -3.06 -6.36
N TYR A 524 13.82 -3.33 -5.79
CA TYR A 524 12.88 -2.33 -5.28
C TYR A 524 12.39 -2.65 -3.86
N PRO A 525 12.19 -1.65 -2.98
CA PRO A 525 11.97 -1.88 -1.56
C PRO A 525 10.52 -2.20 -1.16
N HIS A 526 9.58 -2.19 -2.11
CA HIS A 526 8.17 -2.47 -1.86
C HIS A 526 7.77 -3.87 -2.39
N PRO A 527 6.60 -4.40 -1.98
CA PRO A 527 6.03 -5.59 -2.59
C PRO A 527 5.89 -5.44 -4.12
N THR A 528 6.02 -6.53 -4.85
CA THR A 528 5.71 -6.56 -6.29
C THR A 528 4.23 -6.31 -6.54
N GLY A 529 3.36 -6.78 -5.65
CA GLY A 529 1.93 -6.74 -5.87
C GLY A 529 1.12 -7.07 -4.62
N HIS A 530 -0.17 -6.78 -4.70
CA HIS A 530 -1.14 -6.99 -3.63
C HIS A 530 -2.55 -7.24 -4.19
N GLY A 531 -3.46 -7.77 -3.38
CA GLY A 531 -4.87 -7.90 -3.75
C GLY A 531 -5.56 -6.54 -3.94
N VAL A 532 -6.61 -6.49 -4.76
CA VAL A 532 -7.45 -5.31 -5.02
C VAL A 532 -8.92 -5.68 -4.82
N GLY A 533 -9.64 -4.89 -4.01
CA GLY A 533 -11.05 -5.09 -3.71
C GLY A 533 -12.00 -4.58 -4.81
N ALA A 534 -13.26 -5.06 -4.78
CA ALA A 534 -14.32 -4.62 -5.69
C ALA A 534 -15.13 -3.48 -5.05
N ALA A 535 -14.79 -2.23 -5.43
CA ALA A 535 -15.29 -1.01 -4.79
C ALA A 535 -15.02 -1.03 -3.28
N LEU A 536 -13.79 -1.38 -2.89
CA LEU A 536 -13.32 -1.54 -1.50
C LEU A 536 -11.88 -0.98 -1.41
N ASN A 537 -11.05 -1.50 -0.50
CA ASN A 537 -9.66 -1.09 -0.37
C ASN A 537 -8.84 -1.46 -1.61
N ARG A 538 -7.87 -0.59 -1.94
CA ARG A 538 -6.88 -0.87 -2.99
C ARG A 538 -5.90 -1.97 -2.60
N HIS A 539 -5.58 -2.08 -1.31
CA HIS A 539 -4.80 -3.16 -0.73
C HIS A 539 -5.77 -4.10 -0.05
N GLU A 540 -5.86 -5.32 -0.56
CA GLU A 540 -6.79 -6.31 -0.06
C GLU A 540 -6.08 -7.59 0.35
N ASP A 541 -6.27 -7.96 1.61
CA ASP A 541 -5.94 -9.30 2.07
C ASP A 541 -6.68 -10.37 1.27
N PRO A 542 -6.12 -11.58 1.14
CA PRO A 542 -4.90 -12.06 1.78
C PRO A 542 -3.62 -11.88 0.95
N VAL A 543 -3.73 -11.36 -0.28
CA VAL A 543 -2.68 -11.51 -1.29
C VAL A 543 -1.61 -10.43 -1.16
N VAL A 544 -0.37 -10.85 -0.94
CA VAL A 544 0.85 -10.05 -1.18
C VAL A 544 1.85 -10.86 -1.98
N ILE A 545 2.52 -10.18 -2.91
CA ILE A 545 3.59 -10.74 -3.73
C ILE A 545 4.87 -10.04 -3.26
N ASP A 546 5.50 -10.61 -2.26
CA ASP A 546 6.78 -10.16 -1.69
C ASP A 546 7.54 -11.35 -1.13
N TYR A 547 8.72 -11.65 -1.64
CA TYR A 547 9.54 -12.77 -1.16
C TYR A 547 10.00 -12.60 0.30
N ARG A 548 9.94 -11.37 0.83
CA ARG A 548 10.30 -11.05 2.21
C ARG A 548 9.18 -11.42 3.19
N GLN A 549 7.99 -11.75 2.70
CA GLN A 549 6.89 -12.24 3.52
C GLN A 549 7.02 -13.75 3.73
N ASP A 550 7.29 -14.17 4.97
CA ASP A 550 7.48 -15.58 5.35
C ASP A 550 6.45 -16.09 6.37
N VAL A 551 5.68 -15.19 7.01
CA VAL A 551 4.74 -15.56 8.09
C VAL A 551 3.39 -16.06 7.55
N ILE A 552 2.79 -15.29 6.65
CA ILE A 552 1.43 -15.53 6.15
C ILE A 552 1.51 -15.82 4.64
N LEU A 553 1.58 -17.11 4.29
CA LEU A 553 1.69 -17.57 2.92
C LEU A 553 0.33 -18.01 2.37
N HIS A 554 -0.11 -17.34 1.31
CA HIS A 554 -1.41 -17.61 0.68
C HIS A 554 -1.27 -17.91 -0.81
N PRO A 555 -1.86 -19.00 -1.31
CA PRO A 555 -1.89 -19.27 -2.74
C PRO A 555 -2.84 -18.30 -3.45
N PHE A 556 -2.55 -18.05 -4.72
CA PHE A 556 -3.52 -17.41 -5.61
C PHE A 556 -4.76 -18.31 -5.79
N ARG A 557 -5.91 -17.69 -5.96
CA ARG A 557 -7.15 -18.38 -6.34
C ARG A 557 -7.80 -17.67 -7.51
N GLU A 558 -8.49 -18.43 -8.34
CA GLU A 558 -9.30 -17.88 -9.43
C GLU A 558 -10.28 -16.82 -8.90
N GLY A 559 -10.45 -15.73 -9.67
CA GLY A 559 -11.28 -14.59 -9.28
C GLY A 559 -10.57 -13.58 -8.37
N TYR A 560 -9.30 -13.80 -8.01
CA TYR A 560 -8.51 -12.78 -7.35
C TYR A 560 -8.11 -11.70 -8.35
N TYR A 561 -8.17 -10.44 -7.92
CA TYR A 561 -7.58 -9.31 -8.64
C TYR A 561 -6.35 -8.84 -7.88
N ILE A 562 -5.21 -8.75 -8.56
CA ILE A 562 -3.90 -8.47 -7.97
C ILE A 562 -3.16 -7.40 -8.75
N THR A 563 -2.37 -6.57 -8.09
CA THR A 563 -1.43 -5.67 -8.78
C THR A 563 -0.12 -6.39 -9.12
N VAL A 564 0.57 -5.89 -10.15
CA VAL A 564 1.97 -6.19 -10.47
C VAL A 564 2.63 -4.86 -10.80
N GLU A 565 3.50 -4.37 -9.92
CA GLU A 565 4.05 -3.01 -9.93
C GLU A 565 5.58 -2.92 -9.74
N PRO A 566 6.41 -3.64 -10.51
CA PRO A 566 7.87 -3.57 -10.36
C PRO A 566 8.43 -2.17 -10.62
N GLY A 567 9.59 -1.88 -10.02
CA GLY A 567 10.24 -0.57 -10.10
C GLY A 567 11.75 -0.61 -10.26
N TRP A 568 12.31 0.48 -10.78
CA TRP A 568 13.74 0.79 -10.82
C TRP A 568 13.93 2.22 -10.32
N TYR A 569 14.75 2.40 -9.29
CA TYR A 569 14.94 3.68 -8.62
C TYR A 569 16.42 4.09 -8.67
N GLU A 570 16.76 5.01 -9.57
CA GLU A 570 18.13 5.48 -9.76
C GLU A 570 18.34 6.76 -8.95
N GLY A 571 19.00 6.61 -7.79
CA GLY A 571 19.19 7.67 -6.79
C GLY A 571 19.59 9.01 -7.39
N MET A 572 18.87 10.07 -7.02
CA MET A 572 19.07 11.46 -7.46
C MET A 572 18.94 11.72 -8.97
N LYS A 573 18.60 10.73 -9.81
CA LYS A 573 18.50 10.91 -11.26
C LYS A 573 17.07 10.76 -11.76
N PHE A 574 16.52 9.55 -11.69
CA PHE A 574 15.21 9.21 -12.24
C PHE A 574 14.65 7.95 -11.59
N GLY A 575 13.38 7.65 -11.85
CA GLY A 575 12.83 6.33 -11.57
C GLY A 575 11.93 5.84 -12.69
N VAL A 576 11.66 4.55 -12.67
CA VAL A 576 10.69 3.90 -13.53
C VAL A 576 9.86 2.93 -12.70
N GLN A 577 8.54 3.03 -12.81
CA GLN A 577 7.62 2.04 -12.27
C GLN A 577 6.52 1.80 -13.29
N LEU A 578 6.11 0.54 -13.44
CA LEU A 578 5.02 0.13 -14.32
C LEU A 578 4.10 -0.77 -13.51
N GLY A 579 2.79 -0.52 -13.61
CA GLY A 579 1.82 -1.18 -12.74
C GLY A 579 0.55 -1.54 -13.49
N ASN A 580 0.14 -2.81 -13.43
CA ASN A 580 -1.15 -3.29 -13.91
C ASN A 580 -1.87 -4.07 -12.82
N VAL A 581 -3.20 -4.09 -12.87
CA VAL A 581 -4.05 -5.07 -12.19
C VAL A 581 -4.28 -6.26 -13.13
N LEU A 582 -4.13 -7.46 -12.59
CA LEU A 582 -4.37 -8.75 -13.22
C LEU A 582 -5.47 -9.50 -12.49
N GLU A 583 -6.30 -10.22 -13.24
CA GLU A 583 -7.22 -11.21 -12.74
C GLU A 583 -6.57 -12.59 -12.78
N VAL A 584 -6.68 -13.36 -11.70
CA VAL A 584 -6.25 -14.76 -11.64
C VAL A 584 -7.32 -15.63 -12.29
N ILE A 585 -6.91 -16.42 -13.29
CA ILE A 585 -7.78 -17.32 -14.05
C ILE A 585 -7.32 -18.77 -13.92
N SER A 586 -8.26 -19.71 -13.91
CA SER A 586 -7.94 -21.14 -13.92
C SER A 586 -7.31 -21.58 -15.24
N LYS A 587 -6.39 -22.55 -15.16
CA LYS A 587 -5.81 -23.27 -16.31
C LYS A 587 -5.99 -24.78 -16.12
N PRO A 588 -5.93 -25.57 -17.21
CA PRO A 588 -6.01 -27.03 -17.12
C PRO A 588 -4.95 -27.62 -16.18
N SER A 589 -5.23 -28.82 -15.66
CA SER A 589 -4.29 -29.61 -14.86
C SER A 589 -3.87 -28.99 -13.52
N GLY A 590 -4.72 -28.17 -12.89
CA GLY A 590 -4.45 -27.60 -11.57
C GLY A 590 -3.48 -26.41 -11.57
N TYR A 591 -3.31 -25.77 -12.72
CA TYR A 591 -2.53 -24.54 -12.88
C TYR A 591 -3.45 -23.32 -12.89
N ILE A 592 -2.86 -22.15 -12.71
CA ILE A 592 -3.52 -20.86 -12.91
C ILE A 592 -2.74 -20.02 -13.93
N GLY A 593 -3.31 -18.91 -14.34
CA GLY A 593 -2.62 -17.86 -15.08
C GLY A 593 -3.24 -16.51 -14.77
N PHE A 594 -2.82 -15.50 -15.52
CA PHE A 594 -3.24 -14.12 -15.28
C PHE A 594 -3.81 -13.49 -16.56
N ARG A 595 -4.81 -12.62 -16.38
CA ARG A 595 -5.43 -11.81 -17.43
C ARG A 595 -5.37 -10.35 -17.05
N GLU A 596 -4.81 -9.49 -17.90
CA GLU A 596 -4.73 -8.06 -17.58
C GLU A 596 -6.13 -7.44 -17.52
N ALA A 597 -6.44 -6.78 -16.40
CA ALA A 597 -7.61 -5.92 -16.24
C ALA A 597 -7.28 -4.48 -16.67
N THR A 598 -6.10 -3.98 -16.28
CA THR A 598 -5.60 -2.67 -16.74
C THR A 598 -5.22 -2.72 -18.21
N LEU A 599 -5.84 -1.88 -19.04
CA LEU A 599 -5.62 -1.82 -20.49
C LEU A 599 -5.19 -0.41 -20.94
N ILE A 600 -4.01 0.03 -20.51
CA ILE A 600 -3.46 1.35 -20.86
C ILE A 600 -2.11 1.18 -21.57
N PRO A 601 -1.84 1.87 -22.70
CA PRO A 601 -0.59 1.72 -23.44
C PRO A 601 0.66 1.99 -22.60
N PHE A 602 1.75 1.28 -22.90
CA PHE A 602 3.10 1.61 -22.43
C PHE A 602 3.73 2.68 -23.33
N GLU A 603 4.81 3.32 -22.89
CA GLU A 603 5.48 4.39 -23.64
C GLU A 603 6.52 3.81 -24.61
N PRO A 604 6.24 3.75 -25.93
CA PRO A 604 7.09 3.00 -26.87
C PRO A 604 8.50 3.58 -27.01
N LYS A 605 8.69 4.89 -26.77
CA LYS A 605 10.00 5.54 -26.86
C LYS A 605 10.99 5.05 -25.80
N LEU A 606 10.49 4.55 -24.67
CA LEU A 606 11.30 4.04 -23.58
C LEU A 606 11.65 2.55 -23.73
N ILE A 607 11.07 1.84 -24.71
CA ILE A 607 11.28 0.40 -24.90
C ILE A 607 12.44 0.17 -25.87
N ASP A 608 13.54 -0.38 -25.37
CA ASP A 608 14.63 -0.92 -26.18
C ASP A 608 14.27 -2.32 -26.68
N LYS A 609 13.84 -2.38 -27.95
CA LYS A 609 13.43 -3.62 -28.60
C LYS A 609 14.51 -4.70 -28.60
N ASN A 610 15.79 -4.34 -28.58
CA ASN A 610 16.88 -5.31 -28.60
C ASN A 610 17.07 -6.03 -27.27
N MET A 611 16.47 -5.53 -26.19
CA MET A 611 16.47 -6.18 -24.87
C MET A 611 15.30 -7.14 -24.67
N LEU A 612 14.30 -7.12 -25.57
CA LEU A 612 13.13 -7.98 -25.47
C LEU A 612 13.35 -9.30 -26.22
N THR A 613 12.84 -10.37 -25.63
CA THR A 613 12.71 -11.68 -26.25
C THR A 613 11.48 -11.73 -27.16
N ASP A 614 11.44 -12.70 -28.09
CA ASP A 614 10.27 -12.95 -28.93
C ASP A 614 9.00 -13.19 -28.08
N TYR A 615 9.14 -13.82 -26.90
CA TYR A 615 8.06 -14.06 -25.97
C TYR A 615 7.47 -12.76 -25.38
N GLU A 616 8.34 -11.87 -24.89
CA GLU A 616 7.94 -10.57 -24.33
C GLU A 616 7.33 -9.65 -25.42
N ILE A 617 7.85 -9.69 -26.65
CA ILE A 617 7.28 -8.96 -27.79
C ILE A 617 5.87 -9.49 -28.12
N ASN A 618 5.69 -10.81 -28.15
CA ASN A 618 4.38 -11.41 -28.40
C ASN A 618 3.36 -11.04 -27.31
N TRP A 619 3.76 -11.09 -26.04
CA TRP A 619 2.92 -10.63 -24.93
C TRP A 619 2.55 -9.16 -25.09
N LEU A 620 3.51 -8.27 -25.33
CA LEU A 620 3.27 -6.83 -25.49
C LEU A 620 2.34 -6.54 -26.68
N ASN A 621 2.52 -7.25 -27.79
CA ASN A 621 1.66 -7.13 -28.96
C ASN A 621 0.23 -7.60 -28.69
N ALA A 622 0.06 -8.73 -27.97
CA ALA A 622 -1.24 -9.23 -27.58
C ALA A 622 -1.95 -8.28 -26.61
N TYR A 623 -1.22 -7.74 -25.64
CA TYR A 623 -1.69 -6.70 -24.73
C TYR A 623 -2.17 -5.45 -25.48
N ASN A 624 -1.34 -4.93 -26.39
CA ASN A 624 -1.67 -3.78 -27.23
C ASN A 624 -2.87 -4.03 -28.15
N ASP A 625 -3.03 -5.27 -28.63
CA ASP A 625 -4.20 -5.67 -29.41
C ASP A 625 -5.49 -5.69 -28.60
N ARG A 626 -5.43 -6.17 -27.36
CA ARG A 626 -6.56 -6.09 -26.41
C ARG A 626 -6.95 -4.65 -26.14
N ILE A 627 -5.99 -3.74 -25.94
CA ILE A 627 -6.28 -2.29 -25.76
C ILE A 627 -7.09 -1.77 -26.95
N ARG A 628 -6.64 -2.02 -28.19
CA ARG A 628 -7.36 -1.56 -29.38
C ARG A 628 -8.77 -2.13 -29.51
N LYS A 629 -8.96 -3.40 -29.14
CA LYS A 629 -10.23 -4.12 -29.26
C LYS A 629 -11.23 -3.77 -28.15
N VAL A 630 -10.75 -3.41 -26.96
CA VAL A 630 -11.60 -3.17 -25.79
C VAL A 630 -11.76 -1.67 -25.51
N VAL A 631 -10.65 -0.93 -25.40
CA VAL A 631 -10.66 0.51 -25.08
C VAL A 631 -10.97 1.34 -26.33
N GLY A 632 -10.51 0.90 -27.51
CA GLY A 632 -10.73 1.62 -28.77
C GLY A 632 -12.20 1.89 -29.11
N PRO A 633 -13.10 0.89 -29.06
CA PRO A 633 -14.53 1.10 -29.27
C PRO A 633 -15.14 2.06 -28.24
N GLU A 634 -14.76 1.95 -26.96
CA GLU A 634 -15.28 2.82 -25.90
C GLU A 634 -14.87 4.29 -26.11
N LEU A 635 -13.61 4.55 -26.46
CA LEU A 635 -13.15 5.90 -26.81
C LEU A 635 -13.96 6.50 -27.96
N LYS A 636 -14.27 5.72 -28.99
CA LYS A 636 -15.13 6.16 -30.11
C LYS A 636 -16.56 6.41 -29.66
N ALA A 637 -17.12 5.54 -28.82
CA ALA A 637 -18.48 5.67 -28.30
C ALA A 637 -18.65 6.95 -27.47
N GLN A 638 -17.61 7.37 -26.74
CA GLN A 638 -17.58 8.63 -25.99
C GLN A 638 -17.18 9.85 -26.84
N GLY A 639 -16.97 9.69 -28.17
CA GLY A 639 -16.59 10.78 -29.07
C GLY A 639 -15.13 11.23 -29.00
N LEU A 640 -14.28 10.53 -28.24
CA LEU A 640 -12.86 10.84 -28.01
C LEU A 640 -11.96 10.35 -29.15
N THR A 641 -12.21 10.86 -30.36
CA THR A 641 -11.59 10.37 -31.60
C THR A 641 -10.08 10.67 -31.67
N ASP A 642 -9.65 11.83 -31.16
CA ASP A 642 -8.25 12.21 -31.03
C ASP A 642 -7.49 11.27 -30.07
N VAL A 643 -8.09 10.97 -28.92
CA VAL A 643 -7.55 10.00 -27.94
C VAL A 643 -7.48 8.59 -28.54
N TYR A 644 -8.48 8.19 -29.33
CA TYR A 644 -8.45 6.92 -30.06
C TYR A 644 -7.25 6.83 -31.02
N TYR A 645 -6.95 7.86 -31.80
CA TYR A 645 -5.80 7.88 -32.69
C TYR A 645 -4.48 7.90 -31.93
N TRP A 646 -4.42 8.66 -30.83
CA TRP A 646 -3.27 8.65 -29.92
C TRP A 646 -2.99 7.24 -29.39
N MET A 647 -4.02 6.56 -28.85
CA MET A 647 -3.91 5.19 -28.34
C MET A 647 -3.51 4.19 -29.43
N SER A 648 -4.08 4.34 -30.64
CA SER A 648 -3.74 3.50 -31.79
C SER A 648 -2.27 3.64 -32.18
N ASN A 649 -1.73 4.87 -32.16
CA ASN A 649 -0.32 5.12 -32.43
C ASN A 649 0.61 4.54 -31.34
N LYS A 650 0.22 4.63 -30.07
CA LYS A 650 0.99 4.05 -28.95
C LYS A 650 0.98 2.53 -28.93
N THR A 651 0.03 1.88 -29.60
CA THR A 651 -0.14 0.43 -29.55
C THR A 651 0.33 -0.30 -30.81
N VAL A 652 0.97 0.38 -31.77
CA VAL A 652 1.46 -0.24 -33.01
C VAL A 652 2.29 -1.50 -32.72
N PRO A 653 1.97 -2.65 -33.36
CA PRO A 653 2.69 -3.91 -33.11
C PRO A 653 4.19 -3.80 -33.39
N MET A 654 5.00 -4.36 -32.49
CA MET A 654 6.43 -4.51 -32.70
C MET A 654 6.71 -5.76 -33.54
N GLN A 655 7.60 -5.62 -34.52
CA GLN A 655 8.03 -6.76 -35.33
C GLN A 655 9.00 -7.65 -34.55
N LEU A 656 8.92 -8.97 -34.78
CA LEU A 656 9.81 -9.94 -34.16
C LEU A 656 11.23 -9.88 -34.77
N PRO A 657 12.30 -9.90 -33.95
CA PRO A 657 13.68 -10.03 -34.42
C PRO A 657 13.90 -11.22 -35.36
N SER A 658 13.23 -12.35 -35.10
CA SER A 658 13.31 -13.58 -35.90
C SER A 658 12.81 -13.41 -37.34
N LYS A 659 11.90 -12.46 -37.61
CA LYS A 659 11.44 -12.15 -38.98
C LYS A 659 12.42 -11.28 -39.78
N PHE A 660 13.20 -10.43 -39.10
CA PHE A 660 14.25 -9.62 -39.73
C PHE A 660 15.39 -10.48 -40.31
N LYS A 661 15.76 -11.57 -39.63
CA LYS A 661 16.77 -12.52 -40.15
C LYS A 661 16.32 -13.23 -41.42
N LYS A 662 15.04 -13.65 -41.52
CA LYS A 662 14.50 -14.31 -42.73
C LYS A 662 14.40 -13.38 -43.96
N MET A 663 14.09 -12.10 -43.75
CA MET A 663 14.06 -11.12 -44.85
C MET A 663 15.46 -10.81 -45.40
N ASN A 664 16.49 -10.79 -44.54
CA ASN A 664 17.87 -10.54 -44.97
C ASN A 664 18.60 -11.78 -45.51
N THR A 665 18.14 -13.00 -45.20
CA THR A 665 18.67 -14.22 -45.85
C THR A 665 18.06 -14.45 -47.24
N ASN A 666 16.84 -13.97 -47.49
CA ASN A 666 16.21 -14.06 -48.81
C ASN A 666 16.65 -12.95 -49.79
N SER A 667 17.36 -11.92 -49.32
CA SER A 667 17.96 -10.86 -50.16
C SER A 667 19.43 -11.13 -50.50
N ALA A 668 19.99 -12.27 -50.08
CA ALA A 668 21.38 -12.66 -50.32
C ALA A 668 21.49 -13.95 -51.16
N THR A 669 20.74 -14.09 -52.25
CA THR A 669 21.05 -15.04 -53.34
C THR A 669 20.45 -14.56 -54.66
N THR A 670 21.11 -13.61 -55.32
CA THR A 670 21.18 -13.48 -56.78
C THR A 670 22.38 -12.59 -57.14
N ASN A 671 23.58 -13.16 -57.11
CA ASN A 671 24.67 -12.65 -57.93
C ASN A 671 25.32 -13.83 -58.62
N SER A 672 25.11 -13.87 -59.94
CA SER A 672 25.65 -14.87 -60.85
C SER A 672 27.18 -14.81 -60.86
N CYS A 673 27.83 -15.95 -60.67
CA CYS A 673 29.17 -16.15 -61.21
C CYS A 673 29.10 -17.33 -62.19
N LYS A 674 29.33 -17.02 -63.47
CA LYS A 674 29.41 -17.97 -64.58
C LYS A 674 30.54 -18.96 -64.30
N GLN A 675 30.24 -20.25 -64.26
CA GLN A 675 31.23 -21.29 -64.52
C GLN A 675 30.79 -22.15 -65.69
N ILE A 676 31.76 -22.34 -66.58
CA ILE A 676 31.68 -22.92 -67.91
C ILE A 676 31.47 -24.44 -67.80
N PHE A 677 30.57 -24.94 -68.65
CA PHE A 677 30.34 -26.37 -68.88
C PHE A 677 31.60 -27.04 -69.44
N THR A 678 32.01 -28.17 -68.86
CA THR A 678 32.71 -29.21 -69.61
C THR A 678 32.27 -30.58 -69.10
N THR A 679 31.68 -31.36 -70.00
CA THR A 679 31.10 -32.69 -69.77
C THR A 679 32.13 -33.76 -70.10
N VAL A 680 32.44 -34.69 -69.18
CA VAL A 680 32.95 -36.04 -69.49
C VAL A 680 32.48 -37.06 -68.43
N ILE A 681 31.35 -37.72 -68.71
CA ILE A 681 31.16 -39.17 -68.90
C ILE A 681 32.03 -40.18 -68.07
N VAL A 682 31.30 -41.08 -67.37
CA VAL A 682 31.51 -42.56 -67.20
C VAL A 682 32.03 -43.16 -65.87
N ILE A 683 31.07 -43.85 -65.21
CA ILE A 683 31.05 -45.24 -64.69
C ILE A 683 31.80 -45.63 -63.39
N ILE A 684 30.96 -45.96 -62.39
CA ILE A 684 30.92 -47.17 -61.52
C ILE A 684 32.25 -47.76 -61.02
N PHE A 685 32.50 -47.75 -59.71
CA PHE A 685 32.34 -48.92 -58.82
C PHE A 685 32.75 -48.64 -57.36
N ALA A 686 31.97 -49.28 -56.48
CA ALA A 686 32.16 -49.52 -55.05
C ALA A 686 33.60 -49.75 -54.59
N ASN A 687 33.96 -49.29 -53.40
CA ASN A 687 34.00 -50.14 -52.19
C ASN A 687 34.63 -49.45 -50.97
N CYS A 688 33.98 -49.68 -49.81
CA CYS A 688 34.58 -50.09 -48.54
C CYS A 688 35.47 -49.13 -47.70
N PHE A 689 35.05 -49.00 -46.43
CA PHE A 689 35.86 -48.99 -45.18
C PHE A 689 36.85 -47.81 -45.02
N ILE A 690 36.85 -46.99 -43.96
CA ILE A 690 36.58 -47.14 -42.52
C ILE A 690 35.96 -45.84 -41.99
#